data_AF-A0A671VDM6-F1
#
_entry.id   AF-A0A671VDM6-F1
#
_cell.length_a   1.000
_cell.length_b   1.000
_cell.length_c   1.000
_cell.angle_alpha   90.00
_cell.angle_beta   90.00
_cell.angle_gamma   90.00
#
_symmetry.space_group_name_H-M   'P 1'
#
loop_
_entity.id
_entity.type
_entity.pdbx_description
1 polymer ?
#
loop_
_entity_poly.entity_id
_entity_poly.type
_entity_poly.pdbx_seq_one_letter_code
_entity_poly.pdbx_strand_id
1 'polypeptide(L)'
;MTNSQTLGIHHFTIWPVLNIHAVIRSPISLPMSSSQMVEVYSVMVDCTVTSRFAHTVMTSKALNRANTSQEIFFEVELPKTAFITNFSMEIDGEVYVGEVKEKEKAKKQYEKAVSSGQTAGLVKASGRKMEKFSVSVNIAAKSNVTFVLTYEELLQRKLGQYEILTRVKPKQPVQEFQIVADIYEPQGIAFVDATATFLTNELLSLVEKTVTDAKAHISFSPTLEQQRKCPGCEGTIIDGDFIIKYDVKREKSLGEIQIVNGYFVHFFAPPDLPRVPKNVAFVIDRSGSMAGSKIQQTRGALKAILEDLHQDDHFALILFDSNVVTWRNSLTKATKENVTQAIAYVKKLKDKGATNMNDGLLRAVGMLVKERKDGSLPERSADMIILLTDGMPNHGVSNLQMIQDNVRSAIDGKMSLFCLGFGNDVAYSFLDLMSKQNKGLTRRIFVGSDATLQLQGFYEEVSSPLLLEVDLRYPDNAVDFLTKNHYSQLFNGSEIVVSGQLTNNDPDNFLVEVFGKGARVVNLDVIYPEKEYIFGNFSERLWAYLTIQQLLENRFDLLNCQEKDSRTAKALDMSLRYSFVTPLTSMVVTKPETEDGPSGPLIADKLTEGKGNAAKSLLSVKLTRTITDGDPHFMIELPERDDALCFNINDKPGTILNLVRDPKSGFVVNGQIIGKKKVVPDGKINTYFGRLGIIHGKLGVRLEVTIGHNFRSLSSMDLSLTKNCSLTVTLRHSVKFEVIRHTKVWKRRRDHQDYLGFYTLDSHHLSAWVHGLLGQFYHGVEFEVTDLRPGPHLENVDATMYVKGQTLNVTRCTCL
;
A
#
# COMPACT_ATOMS: atom_id res chain seq x y z
N MET A 1 -5.25 14.55 13.31
CA MET A 1 -4.56 15.83 13.54
C MET A 1 -3.56 15.59 14.65
N THR A 2 -2.28 15.45 14.30
CA THR A 2 -1.19 15.83 15.20
C THR A 2 -1.11 17.35 15.12
N ASN A 3 -1.13 18.01 16.27
CA ASN A 3 -0.74 19.41 16.38
C ASN A 3 0.76 19.46 16.07
N SER A 4 1.13 19.96 14.89
CA SER A 4 2.52 20.32 14.61
C SER A 4 2.82 21.62 15.35
N GLN A 5 3.66 21.56 16.40
CA GLN A 5 4.18 22.74 17.09
C GLN A 5 5.49 23.15 16.40
N THR A 6 5.47 24.32 15.77
CA THR A 6 6.56 24.94 14.98
C THR A 6 7.34 25.99 15.79
N LEU A 7 8.50 26.45 15.31
CA LEU A 7 9.25 27.57 15.90
C LEU A 7 9.08 28.85 15.08
N GLY A 8 8.74 29.96 15.74
CA GLY A 8 8.59 31.31 15.19
C GLY A 8 9.67 32.26 15.69
N ILE A 9 10.28 33.05 14.82
CA ILE A 9 11.42 33.93 15.16
C ILE A 9 10.98 35.39 15.15
N HIS A 10 11.34 36.16 16.17
CA HIS A 10 11.06 37.60 16.25
C HIS A 10 12.29 38.43 15.85
N HIS A 11 12.22 39.06 14.67
CA HIS A 11 13.12 40.08 14.07
C HIS A 11 14.49 39.65 13.50
N PHE A 12 14.75 40.01 12.23
CA PHE A 12 16.11 40.03 11.65
C PHE A 12 16.27 41.03 10.47
N THR A 13 17.46 41.63 10.33
CA THR A 13 17.90 42.53 9.25
C THR A 13 19.35 42.17 8.85
N ILE A 14 19.70 42.03 7.56
CA ILE A 14 21.05 41.55 7.11
C ILE A 14 21.66 42.43 6.00
N TRP A 15 22.98 42.70 6.08
CA TRP A 15 24.08 42.60 5.06
C TRP A 15 25.34 43.42 5.51
N PRO A 16 26.59 43.26 4.97
CA PRO A 16 27.22 42.19 4.14
C PRO A 16 28.69 41.74 4.46
N VAL A 17 29.03 40.52 3.98
CA VAL A 17 30.23 39.97 3.25
C VAL A 17 31.71 40.37 3.59
N LEU A 18 32.62 39.38 3.80
CA LEU A 18 33.87 39.11 2.99
C LEU A 18 34.84 38.02 3.56
N ASN A 19 35.32 37.12 2.66
CA ASN A 19 36.59 36.32 2.49
C ASN A 19 37.54 36.00 3.71
N ILE A 20 38.31 34.89 3.82
CA ILE A 20 39.43 34.35 2.99
C ILE A 20 39.90 32.95 3.52
N HIS A 21 40.32 32.06 2.60
CA HIS A 21 41.24 30.89 2.62
C HIS A 21 41.94 30.36 3.92
N ALA A 22 42.07 29.03 4.03
CA ALA A 22 43.38 28.31 4.02
C ALA A 22 43.23 26.77 3.98
N VAL A 23 44.13 26.13 3.21
CA VAL A 23 44.31 24.69 2.99
C VAL A 23 45.37 24.15 3.94
N ILE A 24 45.16 22.98 4.58
CA ILE A 24 46.24 22.11 5.06
C ILE A 24 45.86 20.63 4.82
N ARG A 25 46.69 19.92 4.05
CA ARG A 25 46.70 18.45 3.87
C ARG A 25 47.71 17.82 4.82
N SER A 26 47.41 16.61 5.32
CA SER A 26 48.28 15.40 5.41
C SER A 26 47.83 14.48 6.58
N PRO A 27 48.20 13.18 6.64
CA PRO A 27 48.56 12.25 5.57
C PRO A 27 47.76 10.92 5.63
N ILE A 28 47.98 10.12 4.58
CA ILE A 28 47.40 8.82 4.25
C ILE A 28 47.78 7.73 5.27
N SER A 29 46.80 6.93 5.71
CA SER A 29 47.01 5.59 6.27
C SER A 29 46.28 4.55 5.40
N LEU A 30 46.93 3.41 5.20
CA LEU A 30 46.50 2.28 4.35
C LEU A 30 45.20 1.62 4.85
N PRO A 31 44.38 1.01 3.98
CA PRO A 31 43.11 0.42 4.39
C PRO A 31 43.35 -0.93 5.10
N MET A 32 43.08 -0.98 6.42
CA MET A 32 42.71 -2.25 7.07
C MET A 32 41.30 -2.63 6.59
N SER A 33 41.09 -3.91 6.29
CA SER A 33 39.78 -4.45 5.89
C SER A 33 38.72 -4.03 6.91
N SER A 34 37.65 -3.38 6.44
CA SER A 34 36.51 -3.03 7.29
C SER A 34 35.76 -4.31 7.69
N SER A 35 36.14 -4.91 8.82
CA SER A 35 35.28 -5.93 9.44
C SER A 35 33.93 -5.26 9.72
N GLN A 36 32.84 -5.77 9.15
CA GLN A 36 31.52 -5.25 9.43
C GLN A 36 31.29 -5.23 10.95
N MET A 37 30.89 -4.08 11.46
CA MET A 37 30.70 -3.85 12.90
C MET A 37 29.52 -4.64 13.47
N VAL A 38 28.57 -5.02 12.61
CA VAL A 38 27.40 -5.87 12.92
C VAL A 38 27.36 -7.02 11.94
N GLU A 39 27.22 -8.23 12.45
CA GLU A 39 27.14 -9.46 11.66
C GLU A 39 25.78 -10.14 11.91
N VAL A 40 25.10 -10.55 10.84
CA VAL A 40 23.93 -11.43 10.96
C VAL A 40 24.44 -12.87 11.04
N TYR A 41 24.28 -13.48 12.21
CA TYR A 41 24.82 -14.80 12.51
C TYR A 41 23.92 -15.91 11.98
N SER A 42 22.60 -15.83 12.24
CA SER A 42 21.65 -16.85 11.80
C SER A 42 20.38 -16.26 11.20
N VAL A 43 19.82 -16.95 10.22
CA VAL A 43 18.51 -16.68 9.62
C VAL A 43 17.79 -18.02 9.42
N MET A 44 16.72 -18.23 10.18
CA MET A 44 15.90 -19.44 10.14
C MET A 44 14.45 -19.08 9.79
N VAL A 45 13.85 -19.87 8.91
CA VAL A 45 12.43 -19.78 8.56
C VAL A 45 11.78 -21.13 8.76
N ASP A 46 10.84 -21.22 9.69
CA ASP A 46 10.08 -22.43 9.98
C ASP A 46 8.62 -22.20 9.60
N CYS A 47 8.14 -22.92 8.58
CA CYS A 47 6.77 -22.83 8.10
C CYS A 47 6.04 -24.14 8.38
N THR A 48 5.02 -24.11 9.24
CA THR A 48 4.15 -25.26 9.49
C THR A 48 2.80 -25.01 8.85
N VAL A 49 2.32 -25.96 8.04
CA VAL A 49 1.02 -25.87 7.38
C VAL A 49 0.16 -27.01 7.87
N THR A 50 -1.02 -26.70 8.39
CA THR A 50 -2.06 -27.68 8.74
C THR A 50 -3.34 -27.28 8.04
N SER A 51 -3.83 -28.14 7.15
CA SER A 51 -5.10 -27.92 6.42
C SER A 51 -5.17 -26.53 5.78
N ARG A 52 -4.19 -26.20 4.92
CA ARG A 52 -4.03 -24.91 4.23
C ARG A 52 -3.78 -23.70 5.14
N PHE A 53 -3.76 -23.85 6.47
CA PHE A 53 -3.40 -22.77 7.40
C PHE A 53 -1.91 -22.79 7.65
N ALA A 54 -1.20 -21.76 7.19
CA ALA A 54 0.24 -21.62 7.31
C ALA A 54 0.60 -20.76 8.53
N HIS A 55 1.48 -21.29 9.37
CA HIS A 55 2.08 -20.63 10.51
C HIS A 55 3.59 -20.55 10.28
N THR A 56 4.10 -19.33 10.08
CA THR A 56 5.51 -19.11 9.76
C THR A 56 6.21 -18.34 10.86
N VAL A 57 7.34 -18.86 11.32
CA VAL A 57 8.24 -18.25 12.30
C VAL A 57 9.55 -17.89 11.60
N MET A 58 9.95 -16.63 11.67
CA MET A 58 11.24 -16.16 11.18
C MET A 58 12.11 -15.74 12.35
N THR A 59 13.25 -16.40 12.48
CA THR A 59 14.23 -16.13 13.53
C THR A 59 15.50 -15.56 12.92
N SER A 60 15.98 -14.42 13.41
CA SER A 60 17.25 -13.82 12.98
C SER A 60 18.09 -13.43 14.17
N LYS A 61 19.34 -13.89 14.21
CA LYS A 61 20.30 -13.55 15.25
C LYS A 61 21.38 -12.65 14.70
N ALA A 62 21.62 -11.52 15.34
CA ALA A 62 22.69 -10.58 14.98
C ALA A 62 23.65 -10.37 16.15
N LEU A 63 24.92 -10.16 15.83
CA LEU A 63 26.01 -9.92 16.77
C LEU A 63 26.63 -8.55 16.49
N ASN A 64 26.67 -7.68 17.49
CA ASN A 64 27.46 -6.45 17.42
C ASN A 64 28.91 -6.75 17.80
N ARG A 65 29.82 -6.79 16.82
CA ARG A 65 31.26 -7.02 17.05
C ARG A 65 32.02 -5.74 17.40
N ALA A 66 31.40 -4.57 17.28
CA ALA A 66 32.05 -3.30 17.61
C ALA A 66 32.25 -3.13 19.13
N ASN A 67 33.22 -2.29 19.48
CA ASN A 67 33.44 -1.83 20.86
C ASN A 67 32.49 -0.69 21.25
N THR A 68 31.55 -0.33 20.39
CA THR A 68 30.53 0.71 20.62
C THR A 68 29.15 0.14 20.36
N SER A 69 28.12 0.76 20.94
CA SER A 69 26.74 0.42 20.63
C SER A 69 26.43 0.66 19.15
N GLN A 70 25.67 -0.23 18.52
CA GLN A 70 25.31 -0.16 17.11
C GLN A 70 23.80 -0.30 16.95
N GLU A 71 23.23 0.47 16.03
CA GLU A 71 21.85 0.28 15.61
C GLU A 71 21.76 -0.88 14.60
N ILE A 72 20.90 -1.85 14.90
CA ILE A 72 20.68 -3.05 14.09
C ILE A 72 19.26 -3.01 13.53
N PHE A 73 19.13 -3.35 12.24
CA PHE A 73 17.85 -3.42 11.55
C PHE A 73 17.44 -4.88 11.31
N PHE A 74 16.24 -5.23 11.75
CA PHE A 74 15.55 -6.46 11.37
C PHE A 74 14.53 -6.13 10.28
N GLU A 75 14.75 -6.65 9.07
CA GLU A 75 13.91 -6.41 7.90
C GLU A 75 13.41 -7.73 7.32
N VAL A 76 12.09 -7.90 7.23
CA VAL A 76 11.44 -9.08 6.67
C VAL A 76 10.34 -8.68 5.70
N GLU A 77 10.21 -9.40 4.59
CA GLU A 77 9.07 -9.25 3.67
C GLU A 77 8.11 -10.44 3.84
N LEU A 78 6.85 -10.17 4.22
CA LEU A 78 5.81 -11.17 4.44
C LEU A 78 4.60 -10.97 3.49
N PRO A 79 3.77 -11.99 3.21
CA PRO A 79 2.59 -11.85 2.36
C PRO A 79 1.56 -10.84 2.91
N LYS A 80 0.96 -10.02 2.03
CA LYS A 80 -0.14 -9.08 2.39
C LYS A 80 -1.37 -9.79 2.98
N THR A 81 -1.57 -11.06 2.62
CA THR A 81 -2.62 -11.93 3.14
C THR A 81 -2.39 -12.24 4.61
N ALA A 82 -1.14 -12.41 5.03
CA ALA A 82 -0.81 -12.79 6.39
C ALA A 82 -1.16 -11.71 7.43
N PHE A 83 -1.40 -12.17 8.66
CA PHE A 83 -1.43 -11.34 9.84
C PHE A 83 -0.24 -11.69 10.73
N ILE A 84 0.49 -10.68 11.19
CA ILE A 84 1.50 -10.85 12.23
C ILE A 84 0.77 -11.20 13.52
N THR A 85 1.25 -12.22 14.22
CA THR A 85 0.66 -12.73 15.47
C THR A 85 1.56 -12.54 16.67
N ASN A 86 2.87 -12.59 16.45
CA ASN A 86 3.86 -12.37 17.49
C ASN A 86 5.10 -11.71 16.90
N PHE A 87 5.75 -10.86 17.68
CA PHE A 87 7.11 -10.42 17.45
C PHE A 87 7.79 -10.28 18.81
N SER A 88 8.95 -10.90 18.96
CA SER A 88 9.78 -10.75 20.14
C SER A 88 11.22 -10.45 19.77
N MET A 89 11.91 -9.79 20.68
CA MET A 89 13.35 -9.59 20.60
C MET A 89 13.99 -10.01 21.92
N GLU A 90 15.05 -10.78 21.84
CA GLU A 90 15.87 -11.17 22.98
C GLU A 90 17.19 -10.41 22.93
N ILE A 91 17.51 -9.64 23.97
CA ILE A 91 18.75 -8.86 24.07
C ILE A 91 19.39 -9.23 25.40
N ASP A 92 20.65 -9.70 25.38
CA ASP A 92 21.40 -10.08 26.59
C ASP A 92 20.65 -11.05 27.53
N GLY A 93 19.81 -11.93 26.97
CA GLY A 93 19.03 -12.93 27.70
C GLY A 93 17.68 -12.43 28.25
N GLU A 94 17.34 -11.16 28.05
CA GLU A 94 16.01 -10.62 28.34
C GLU A 94 15.12 -10.66 27.10
N VAL A 95 13.90 -11.22 27.23
CA VAL A 95 12.93 -11.32 26.14
C VAL A 95 11.89 -10.20 26.23
N TYR A 96 11.80 -9.40 25.18
CA TYR A 96 10.79 -8.36 25.01
C TYR A 96 9.76 -8.82 23.98
N VAL A 97 8.53 -9.04 24.42
CA VAL A 97 7.42 -9.52 23.58
C VAL A 97 6.53 -8.35 23.16
N GLY A 98 6.14 -8.32 21.89
CA GLY A 98 5.21 -7.35 21.34
C GLY A 98 3.76 -7.60 21.77
N GLU A 99 3.10 -6.54 22.20
CA GLU A 99 1.69 -6.56 22.60
C GLU A 99 0.82 -5.95 21.50
N VAL A 100 -0.20 -6.68 21.04
CA VAL A 100 -1.15 -6.17 20.05
C VAL A 100 -2.19 -5.27 20.73
N LYS A 101 -2.24 -4.01 20.29
CA LYS A 101 -3.12 -2.97 20.80
C LYS A 101 -3.98 -2.39 19.69
N GLU A 102 -5.02 -1.66 20.09
CA GLU A 102 -5.78 -0.83 19.19
C GLU A 102 -4.86 0.22 18.54
N LYS A 103 -5.01 0.42 17.22
CA LYS A 103 -4.10 1.24 16.42
C LYS A 103 -3.90 2.66 16.97
N GLU A 104 -4.97 3.32 17.40
CA GLU A 104 -4.88 4.66 17.98
C GLU A 104 -4.17 4.69 19.34
N LYS A 105 -4.34 3.64 20.16
CA LYS A 105 -3.65 3.53 21.46
C LYS A 105 -2.16 3.26 21.27
N ALA A 106 -1.83 2.36 20.35
CA ALA A 106 -0.46 2.07 19.96
C ALA A 106 0.23 3.33 19.43
N LYS A 107 -0.42 4.06 18.51
CA LYS A 107 0.11 5.32 17.98
C LYS A 107 0.39 6.37 19.06
N LYS A 108 -0.49 6.54 20.05
CA LYS A 108 -0.24 7.44 21.19
C LYS A 108 0.97 7.00 22.02
N GLN A 109 1.13 5.69 22.22
CA GLN A 109 2.29 5.13 22.94
C GLN A 109 3.60 5.39 22.16
N TYR A 110 3.56 5.29 20.82
CA TYR A 110 4.68 5.66 19.94
C TYR A 110 5.00 7.14 19.98
N GLU A 111 4.01 8.01 19.78
CA GLU A 111 4.22 9.47 19.79
C GLU A 111 4.82 9.93 21.13
N LYS A 112 4.34 9.35 22.25
CA LYS A 112 4.90 9.62 23.57
C LYS A 112 6.38 9.23 23.65
N ALA A 113 6.75 8.08 23.11
CA ALA A 113 8.11 7.58 23.16
C ALA A 113 9.10 8.28 22.23
N VAL A 114 8.67 8.59 21.01
CA VAL A 114 9.46 9.39 20.07
C VAL A 114 9.67 10.80 20.64
N SER A 115 8.65 11.38 21.28
CA SER A 115 8.79 12.68 21.96
C SER A 115 9.76 12.66 23.14
N SER A 116 10.06 11.49 23.71
CA SER A 116 11.09 11.26 24.73
C SER A 116 12.45 10.81 24.17
N GLY A 117 12.65 10.88 22.84
CA GLY A 117 13.94 10.58 22.20
C GLY A 117 14.27 9.08 22.06
N GLN A 118 13.26 8.21 22.07
CA GLN A 118 13.45 6.77 22.08
C GLN A 118 13.32 6.12 20.66
N THR A 119 14.03 5.00 20.41
CA THR A 119 14.01 4.25 19.14
C THR A 119 12.66 3.58 18.88
N ALA A 120 12.19 3.56 17.62
CA ALA A 120 10.88 3.02 17.25
C ALA A 120 10.90 2.26 15.90
N GLY A 121 10.22 1.11 15.86
CA GLY A 121 10.05 0.26 14.66
C GLY A 121 8.85 0.67 13.81
N LEU A 122 8.86 0.31 12.51
CA LEU A 122 7.86 0.72 11.53
C LEU A 122 7.65 -0.31 10.41
N VAL A 123 6.40 -0.70 10.16
CA VAL A 123 6.03 -1.54 9.00
C VAL A 123 5.75 -0.65 7.77
N LYS A 124 6.36 -0.99 6.63
CA LYS A 124 6.22 -0.30 5.32
C LYS A 124 5.83 -1.30 4.23
N ALA A 125 5.12 -0.86 3.19
CA ALA A 125 4.72 -1.78 2.11
C ALA A 125 5.94 -2.11 1.25
N SER A 126 6.10 -3.38 0.81
CA SER A 126 7.21 -3.78 -0.06
C SER A 126 6.73 -4.66 -1.21
N GLY A 127 6.70 -4.09 -2.41
CA GLY A 127 6.34 -4.81 -3.62
C GLY A 127 4.84 -5.11 -3.77
N ARG A 128 4.52 -6.06 -4.67
CA ARG A 128 3.14 -6.32 -5.13
C ARG A 128 2.35 -7.22 -4.18
N LYS A 129 2.93 -8.37 -3.81
CA LYS A 129 2.33 -9.40 -2.94
C LYS A 129 2.75 -9.31 -1.46
N MET A 130 3.81 -8.56 -1.15
CA MET A 130 4.43 -8.54 0.18
C MET A 130 4.26 -7.19 0.91
N GLU A 131 4.51 -7.22 2.22
CA GLU A 131 4.67 -6.10 3.13
C GLU A 131 6.04 -6.23 3.80
N LYS A 132 6.77 -5.12 3.99
CA LYS A 132 8.04 -5.10 4.69
C LYS A 132 7.83 -4.71 6.15
N PHE A 133 8.10 -5.67 7.01
CA PHE A 133 8.30 -5.45 8.42
C PHE A 133 9.73 -4.93 8.65
N SER A 134 9.88 -3.82 9.37
CA SER A 134 11.19 -3.26 9.70
C SER A 134 11.21 -2.77 11.14
N VAL A 135 12.20 -3.22 11.88
CA VAL A 135 12.44 -2.78 13.26
C VAL A 135 13.91 -2.41 13.39
N SER A 136 14.22 -1.32 14.08
CA SER A 136 15.59 -0.99 14.48
C SER A 136 15.71 -0.96 16.00
N VAL A 137 16.85 -1.41 16.50
CA VAL A 137 17.17 -1.41 17.93
C VAL A 137 18.65 -1.14 18.12
N ASN A 138 18.99 -0.38 19.14
CA ASN A 138 20.38 -0.13 19.52
C ASN A 138 20.87 -1.22 20.47
N ILE A 139 21.94 -1.92 20.07
CA ILE A 139 22.53 -3.04 20.81
C ILE A 139 23.90 -2.64 21.34
N ALA A 140 24.17 -2.97 22.60
CA ALA A 140 25.44 -2.66 23.26
C ALA A 140 26.65 -3.27 22.55
N ALA A 141 27.84 -2.75 22.84
CA ALA A 141 29.09 -3.29 22.32
C ALA A 141 29.25 -4.76 22.71
N LYS A 142 29.67 -5.61 21.77
CA LYS A 142 29.89 -7.06 21.99
C LYS A 142 28.66 -7.84 22.46
N SER A 143 27.47 -7.29 22.29
CA SER A 143 26.18 -7.92 22.61
C SER A 143 25.54 -8.55 21.36
N ASN A 144 24.56 -9.43 21.57
CA ASN A 144 23.77 -10.05 20.52
C ASN A 144 22.28 -9.74 20.72
N VAL A 145 21.54 -9.90 19.62
CA VAL A 145 20.08 -9.80 19.61
C VAL A 145 19.49 -10.92 18.77
N THR A 146 18.42 -11.52 19.26
CA THR A 146 17.61 -12.49 18.50
C THR A 146 16.24 -11.88 18.23
N PHE A 147 15.84 -11.79 16.98
CA PHE A 147 14.50 -11.37 16.57
C PHE A 147 13.68 -12.59 16.18
N VAL A 148 12.44 -12.68 16.66
CA VAL A 148 11.49 -13.74 16.29
C VAL A 148 10.21 -13.07 15.81
N LEU A 149 9.84 -13.29 14.55
CA LEU A 149 8.59 -12.81 13.96
C LEU A 149 7.71 -13.99 13.58
N THR A 150 6.47 -13.99 14.06
CA THR A 150 5.47 -15.00 13.72
C THR A 150 4.33 -14.36 12.94
N TYR A 151 3.95 -14.98 11.82
CA TYR A 151 2.78 -14.59 11.05
C TYR A 151 2.02 -15.81 10.53
N GLU A 152 0.72 -15.62 10.34
CA GLU A 152 -0.19 -16.68 9.92
C GLU A 152 -1.02 -16.25 8.72
N GLU A 153 -1.31 -17.19 7.82
CA GLU A 153 -2.20 -16.99 6.69
C GLU A 153 -2.98 -18.25 6.31
N LEU A 154 -4.18 -18.04 5.76
CA LEU A 154 -4.91 -19.08 5.04
C LEU A 154 -4.44 -19.08 3.57
N LEU A 155 -3.80 -20.17 3.15
CA LEU A 155 -3.34 -20.34 1.77
C LEU A 155 -4.54 -20.40 0.82
N GLN A 156 -4.50 -19.60 -0.24
CA GLN A 156 -5.57 -19.52 -1.23
C GLN A 156 -5.21 -20.36 -2.45
N ARG A 157 -6.08 -21.33 -2.80
CA ARG A 157 -5.90 -22.12 -4.02
C ARG A 157 -6.17 -21.27 -5.25
N LYS A 158 -5.19 -21.20 -6.15
CA LYS A 158 -5.30 -20.49 -7.44
C LYS A 158 -4.67 -21.35 -8.52
N LEU A 159 -5.32 -21.42 -9.68
CA LEU A 159 -4.83 -22.19 -10.82
C LEU A 159 -4.49 -23.65 -10.46
N GLY A 160 -5.25 -24.22 -9.53
CA GLY A 160 -5.11 -25.63 -9.15
C GLY A 160 -4.03 -25.92 -8.10
N GLN A 161 -3.45 -24.90 -7.44
CA GLN A 161 -2.38 -25.10 -6.46
C GLN A 161 -2.39 -24.04 -5.34
N TYR A 162 -1.81 -24.38 -4.20
CA TYR A 162 -1.44 -23.46 -3.13
C TYR A 162 0.02 -23.04 -3.31
N GLU A 163 0.36 -21.81 -2.92
CA GLU A 163 1.70 -21.24 -3.02
C GLU A 163 2.10 -20.67 -1.66
N ILE A 164 3.19 -21.20 -1.08
CA ILE A 164 3.88 -20.62 0.07
C ILE A 164 5.07 -19.83 -0.48
N LEU A 165 5.10 -18.53 -0.23
CA LEU A 165 6.10 -17.62 -0.75
C LEU A 165 6.91 -17.01 0.39
N THR A 166 8.19 -17.37 0.48
CA THR A 166 9.12 -16.84 1.48
C THR A 166 10.20 -16.02 0.80
N ARG A 167 10.33 -14.74 1.13
CA ARG A 167 11.38 -13.89 0.58
C ARG A 167 12.55 -13.78 1.55
N VAL A 168 13.74 -14.13 1.09
CA VAL A 168 14.97 -14.15 1.90
C VAL A 168 16.04 -13.27 1.27
N LYS A 169 16.57 -12.33 2.05
CA LYS A 169 17.57 -11.34 1.62
C LYS A 169 18.57 -10.99 2.73
N PRO A 170 19.40 -11.93 3.20
CA PRO A 170 20.36 -11.68 4.28
C PRO A 170 21.46 -10.65 3.95
N LYS A 171 21.59 -10.19 2.70
CA LYS A 171 22.59 -9.21 2.18
C LYS A 171 24.05 -9.70 2.23
N GLN A 172 24.38 -10.61 3.13
CA GLN A 172 25.67 -11.28 3.29
C GLN A 172 25.47 -12.78 3.60
N PRO A 173 26.49 -13.64 3.41
CA PRO A 173 26.46 -15.01 3.89
C PRO A 173 26.30 -15.04 5.41
N VAL A 174 25.48 -15.95 5.91
CA VAL A 174 25.23 -16.13 7.35
C VAL A 174 25.73 -17.50 7.80
N GLN A 175 26.16 -17.60 9.05
CA GLN A 175 26.74 -18.83 9.61
C GLN A 175 25.73 -19.98 9.61
N GLU A 176 24.49 -19.67 9.98
CA GLU A 176 23.38 -20.63 10.03
C GLU A 176 22.22 -20.09 9.17
N PHE A 177 22.01 -20.71 8.01
CA PHE A 177 20.84 -20.42 7.17
C PHE A 177 19.98 -21.67 7.06
N GLN A 178 18.69 -21.54 7.32
CA GLN A 178 17.76 -22.66 7.19
C GLN A 178 16.36 -22.19 6.80
N ILE A 179 15.76 -22.88 5.84
CA ILE A 179 14.32 -22.82 5.57
C ILE A 179 13.77 -24.23 5.74
N VAL A 180 12.77 -24.39 6.61
CA VAL A 180 12.04 -25.63 6.82
C VAL A 180 10.56 -25.38 6.58
N ALA A 181 9.91 -26.29 5.87
CA ALA A 181 8.47 -26.31 5.72
C ALA A 181 7.90 -27.70 5.98
N ASP A 182 7.03 -27.80 6.98
CA ASP A 182 6.29 -29.00 7.36
C ASP A 182 4.81 -28.84 6.99
N ILE A 183 4.36 -29.58 5.98
CA ILE A 183 3.00 -29.52 5.47
C ILE A 183 2.25 -30.79 5.90
N TYR A 184 1.10 -30.61 6.55
CA TYR A 184 0.18 -31.69 6.92
C TYR A 184 -1.22 -31.43 6.38
N GLU A 185 -1.69 -32.40 5.59
CA GLU A 185 -2.94 -32.34 4.85
C GLU A 185 -3.70 -33.66 5.06
N PRO A 186 -4.78 -33.68 5.86
CA PRO A 186 -5.48 -34.92 6.25
C PRO A 186 -5.99 -35.79 5.10
N GLN A 187 -6.41 -35.14 4.01
CA GLN A 187 -6.89 -35.75 2.76
C GLN A 187 -5.76 -36.26 1.85
N GLY A 188 -4.51 -35.97 2.20
CA GLY A 188 -3.33 -36.37 1.44
C GLY A 188 -2.82 -35.31 0.47
N ILE A 189 -1.52 -35.37 0.18
CA ILE A 189 -0.81 -34.46 -0.72
C ILE A 189 -0.81 -35.06 -2.13
N ALA A 190 -1.33 -34.32 -3.11
CA ALA A 190 -1.35 -34.76 -4.51
C ALA A 190 0.00 -34.55 -5.18
N PHE A 191 0.60 -33.38 -4.95
CA PHE A 191 1.96 -33.07 -5.35
C PHE A 191 2.53 -31.99 -4.45
N VAL A 192 3.86 -31.91 -4.38
CA VAL A 192 4.59 -30.82 -3.75
C VAL A 192 5.91 -30.60 -4.47
N ASP A 193 6.19 -29.33 -4.75
CA ASP A 193 7.40 -28.87 -5.41
C ASP A 193 7.96 -27.63 -4.73
N ALA A 194 9.28 -27.48 -4.77
CA ALA A 194 9.99 -26.38 -4.13
C ALA A 194 11.00 -25.79 -5.12
N THR A 195 10.93 -24.49 -5.33
CA THR A 195 11.78 -23.74 -6.26
C THR A 195 12.24 -22.44 -5.60
N ALA A 196 13.35 -21.87 -6.03
CA ALA A 196 13.70 -20.50 -5.63
C ALA A 196 14.34 -19.74 -6.78
N THR A 197 14.14 -18.42 -6.81
CA THR A 197 14.66 -17.55 -7.88
C THR A 197 16.17 -17.46 -7.91
N PHE A 198 16.83 -17.80 -6.80
CA PHE A 198 18.28 -17.79 -6.64
C PHE A 198 18.90 -19.21 -6.68
N LEU A 199 18.12 -20.27 -6.86
CA LEU A 199 18.67 -21.63 -6.95
C LEU A 199 19.43 -21.81 -8.27
N THR A 200 20.73 -22.06 -8.15
CA THR A 200 21.57 -22.59 -9.22
C THR A 200 21.47 -24.11 -9.27
N ASN A 201 21.94 -24.74 -10.34
CA ASN A 201 22.00 -26.21 -10.44
C ASN A 201 22.71 -26.88 -9.25
N GLU A 202 23.69 -26.20 -8.66
CA GLU A 202 24.42 -26.67 -7.48
C GLU A 202 23.56 -26.59 -6.22
N LEU A 203 22.88 -25.46 -5.97
CA LEU A 203 22.01 -25.28 -4.82
C LEU A 203 20.73 -26.12 -4.88
N LEU A 204 20.22 -26.46 -6.08
CA LEU A 204 19.03 -27.30 -6.24
C LEU A 204 19.18 -28.65 -5.54
N SER A 205 20.40 -29.20 -5.49
CA SER A 205 20.68 -30.46 -4.81
C SER A 205 20.57 -30.40 -3.28
N LEU A 206 20.56 -29.20 -2.70
CA LEU A 206 20.45 -28.98 -1.25
C LEU A 206 19.01 -28.87 -0.75
N VAL A 207 18.04 -28.84 -1.67
CA VAL A 207 16.62 -28.85 -1.30
C VAL A 207 16.23 -30.28 -1.00
N GLU A 208 16.19 -30.64 0.28
CA GLU A 208 15.71 -31.96 0.70
C GLU A 208 14.19 -31.95 0.75
N LYS A 209 13.59 -33.02 0.23
CA LYS A 209 12.14 -33.18 0.16
C LYS A 209 11.77 -34.59 0.53
N THR A 210 11.06 -34.76 1.66
CA THR A 210 10.46 -36.03 2.04
C THR A 210 8.94 -35.90 2.00
N VAL A 211 8.28 -36.80 1.29
CA VAL A 211 6.82 -36.75 1.09
C VAL A 211 6.25 -38.12 1.43
N THR A 212 5.28 -38.11 2.34
CA THR A 212 4.41 -39.24 2.67
C THR A 212 3.01 -38.93 2.14
N ASP A 213 2.04 -39.80 2.42
CA ASP A 213 0.67 -39.61 1.92
C ASP A 213 0.05 -38.29 2.39
N ALA A 214 0.21 -37.93 3.67
CA ALA A 214 -0.41 -36.75 4.29
C ALA A 214 0.58 -35.69 4.78
N LYS A 215 1.88 -35.99 4.81
CA LYS A 215 2.93 -35.07 5.29
C LYS A 215 3.99 -34.83 4.24
N ALA A 216 4.44 -33.59 4.10
CA ALA A 216 5.65 -33.23 3.35
C ALA A 216 6.57 -32.40 4.24
N HIS A 217 7.86 -32.71 4.21
CA HIS A 217 8.92 -31.93 4.84
C HIS A 217 9.89 -31.47 3.76
N ILE A 218 10.10 -30.16 3.70
CA ILE A 218 11.03 -29.50 2.79
C ILE A 218 12.06 -28.78 3.64
N SER A 219 13.34 -29.03 3.39
CA SER A 219 14.43 -28.32 4.07
C SER A 219 15.44 -27.76 3.05
N PHE A 220 16.00 -26.60 3.37
CA PHE A 220 17.08 -25.99 2.61
C PHE A 220 18.05 -25.31 3.57
N SER A 221 19.25 -25.87 3.69
CA SER A 221 20.26 -25.45 4.68
C SER A 221 21.67 -25.37 4.05
N PRO A 222 21.95 -24.36 3.23
CA PRO A 222 23.25 -24.17 2.59
C PRO A 222 24.32 -23.73 3.59
N THR A 223 25.50 -24.31 3.47
CA THR A 223 26.71 -23.89 4.19
C THR A 223 27.16 -22.49 3.78
N LEU A 224 27.97 -21.84 4.63
CA LEU A 224 28.49 -20.49 4.37
C LEU A 224 29.18 -20.37 2.99
N GLU A 225 29.96 -21.38 2.58
CA GLU A 225 30.62 -21.37 1.27
C GLU A 225 29.64 -21.52 0.10
N GLN A 226 28.60 -22.33 0.24
CA GLN A 226 27.54 -22.48 -0.77
C GLN A 226 26.71 -21.21 -0.92
N GLN A 227 26.63 -20.37 0.12
CA GLN A 227 25.94 -19.08 0.05
C GLN A 227 26.74 -18.02 -0.72
N ARG A 228 28.06 -18.16 -0.87
CA ARG A 228 28.89 -17.13 -1.50
C ARG A 228 28.61 -17.03 -3.00
N LYS A 229 28.56 -15.79 -3.49
CA LYS A 229 28.41 -15.49 -4.93
C LYS A 229 29.65 -15.82 -5.76
N CYS A 230 30.81 -15.81 -5.12
CA CYS A 230 32.11 -16.03 -5.71
C CYS A 230 33.10 -16.45 -4.62
N PRO A 231 34.11 -17.26 -4.94
CA PRO A 231 35.20 -17.56 -4.02
C PRO A 231 35.85 -16.27 -3.50
N GLY A 232 35.88 -16.09 -2.17
CA GLY A 232 36.52 -14.95 -1.51
C GLY A 232 35.74 -13.63 -1.52
N CYS A 233 34.53 -13.56 -2.08
CA CYS A 233 33.71 -12.34 -2.02
C CYS A 233 32.74 -12.33 -0.83
N GLU A 234 32.31 -11.13 -0.43
CA GLU A 234 31.40 -10.90 0.71
C GLU A 234 29.91 -11.01 0.34
N GLY A 235 29.59 -11.11 -0.96
CA GLY A 235 28.21 -11.19 -1.42
C GLY A 235 27.60 -12.59 -1.31
N THR A 236 26.31 -12.65 -0.99
CA THR A 236 25.51 -13.89 -0.98
C THR A 236 24.71 -14.07 -2.28
N ILE A 237 24.50 -15.32 -2.70
CA ILE A 237 23.55 -15.66 -3.76
C ILE A 237 22.11 -15.73 -3.26
N ILE A 238 21.89 -15.85 -1.95
CA ILE A 238 20.56 -15.88 -1.35
C ILE A 238 19.98 -14.47 -1.39
N ASP A 239 19.29 -14.16 -2.49
CA ASP A 239 18.53 -12.92 -2.67
C ASP A 239 17.34 -13.20 -3.58
N GLY A 240 16.18 -13.43 -2.98
CA GLY A 240 14.94 -13.63 -3.74
C GLY A 240 13.90 -14.47 -3.02
N ASP A 241 13.12 -15.20 -3.83
CA ASP A 241 11.91 -15.87 -3.41
C ASP A 241 12.13 -17.39 -3.38
N PHE A 242 11.84 -18.01 -2.23
CA PHE A 242 11.68 -19.45 -2.05
C PHE A 242 10.19 -19.79 -2.09
N ILE A 243 9.80 -20.65 -3.03
CA ILE A 243 8.42 -20.89 -3.44
C ILE A 243 8.13 -22.38 -3.31
N ILE A 244 7.20 -22.73 -2.42
CA ILE A 244 6.68 -24.09 -2.31
C ILE A 244 5.28 -24.12 -2.92
N LYS A 245 5.07 -25.00 -3.89
CA LYS A 245 3.79 -25.21 -4.54
C LYS A 245 3.30 -26.60 -4.25
N TYR A 246 2.05 -26.72 -3.82
CA TYR A 246 1.44 -28.02 -3.57
C TYR A 246 -0.05 -28.00 -3.87
N ASP A 247 -0.65 -29.16 -4.05
CA ASP A 247 -2.10 -29.34 -3.98
C ASP A 247 -2.37 -30.66 -3.26
N VAL A 248 -3.64 -30.85 -2.95
CA VAL A 248 -4.13 -31.94 -2.12
C VAL A 248 -4.89 -32.95 -2.96
N LYS A 249 -4.96 -34.20 -2.49
CA LYS A 249 -5.81 -35.19 -3.13
C LYS A 249 -7.26 -34.79 -2.93
N ARG A 250 -8.05 -34.89 -4.00
CA ARG A 250 -9.47 -34.51 -4.01
C ARG A 250 -10.29 -35.73 -4.36
N GLU A 251 -11.06 -36.20 -3.39
CA GLU A 251 -12.06 -37.22 -3.64
C GLU A 251 -13.25 -36.61 -4.39
N LYS A 252 -14.07 -37.46 -5.01
CA LYS A 252 -15.24 -37.03 -5.81
C LYS A 252 -16.43 -36.54 -4.94
N SER A 253 -16.18 -36.17 -3.69
CA SER A 253 -17.18 -35.72 -2.71
C SER A 253 -17.41 -34.21 -2.75
N LEU A 254 -18.32 -33.72 -1.91
CA LEU A 254 -18.70 -32.30 -1.72
C LEU A 254 -17.61 -31.47 -1.02
N GLY A 255 -16.34 -31.78 -1.22
CA GLY A 255 -15.28 -31.16 -0.44
C GLY A 255 -15.10 -31.79 0.93
N GLU A 256 -14.40 -31.09 1.81
CA GLU A 256 -13.83 -31.62 3.04
C GLU A 256 -14.25 -30.77 4.24
N ILE A 257 -14.84 -31.38 5.25
CA ILE A 257 -15.17 -30.72 6.53
C ILE A 257 -14.27 -31.27 7.62
N GLN A 258 -13.62 -30.37 8.33
CA GLN A 258 -12.79 -30.68 9.49
C GLN A 258 -13.39 -29.99 10.71
N ILE A 259 -13.61 -30.74 11.80
CA ILE A 259 -14.16 -30.22 13.06
C ILE A 259 -13.14 -30.48 14.16
N VAL A 260 -12.68 -29.41 14.81
CA VAL A 260 -11.71 -29.47 15.91
C VAL A 260 -12.04 -28.40 16.94
N ASN A 261 -12.14 -28.79 18.21
CA ASN A 261 -12.34 -27.91 19.36
C ASN A 261 -13.56 -26.96 19.27
N GLY A 262 -14.69 -27.46 18.75
CA GLY A 262 -15.92 -26.67 18.61
C GLY A 262 -15.93 -25.69 17.44
N TYR A 263 -14.96 -25.80 16.53
CA TYR A 263 -14.91 -25.04 15.28
C TYR A 263 -14.82 -25.98 14.09
N PHE A 264 -15.42 -25.58 12.98
CA PHE A 264 -15.33 -26.32 11.72
C PHE A 264 -14.73 -25.49 10.59
N VAL A 265 -14.13 -26.18 9.63
CA VAL A 265 -13.66 -25.62 8.36
C VAL A 265 -14.09 -26.55 7.23
N HIS A 266 -14.76 -25.98 6.24
CA HIS A 266 -15.26 -26.67 5.05
C HIS A 266 -14.55 -26.14 3.81
N PHE A 267 -13.76 -26.99 3.17
CA PHE A 267 -13.08 -26.75 1.89
C PHE A 267 -13.89 -27.34 0.74
N PHE A 268 -14.50 -26.50 -0.09
CA PHE A 268 -15.35 -26.90 -1.21
C PHE A 268 -14.68 -26.62 -2.56
N ALA A 269 -14.21 -27.69 -3.20
CA ALA A 269 -13.63 -27.67 -4.55
C ALA A 269 -13.75 -29.08 -5.19
N PRO A 270 -14.97 -29.48 -5.59
CA PRO A 270 -15.21 -30.79 -6.18
C PRO A 270 -14.39 -30.99 -7.48
N PRO A 271 -13.74 -32.15 -7.67
CA PRO A 271 -13.05 -32.45 -8.91
C PRO A 271 -14.04 -32.75 -10.04
N ASP A 272 -13.56 -32.68 -11.29
CA ASP A 272 -14.25 -33.17 -12.49
C ASP A 272 -15.62 -32.52 -12.82
N LEU A 273 -15.92 -31.32 -12.30
CA LEU A 273 -17.13 -30.61 -12.70
C LEU A 273 -17.07 -30.16 -14.17
N PRO A 274 -18.18 -30.30 -14.93
CA PRO A 274 -18.24 -29.79 -16.29
C PRO A 274 -18.17 -28.26 -16.30
N ARG A 275 -17.43 -27.73 -17.27
CA ARG A 275 -17.32 -26.29 -17.49
C ARG A 275 -18.68 -25.67 -17.83
N VAL A 276 -18.99 -24.52 -17.24
CA VAL A 276 -20.11 -23.67 -17.61
C VAL A 276 -19.66 -22.71 -18.72
N PRO A 277 -20.33 -22.66 -19.89
CA PRO A 277 -20.03 -21.66 -20.92
C PRO A 277 -20.16 -20.24 -20.39
N LYS A 278 -19.39 -19.29 -20.94
CA LYS A 278 -19.45 -17.89 -20.52
C LYS A 278 -19.71 -16.93 -21.67
N ASN A 279 -20.40 -15.83 -21.36
CA ASN A 279 -20.61 -14.70 -22.25
C ASN A 279 -19.83 -13.51 -21.67
N VAL A 280 -18.72 -13.15 -22.31
CA VAL A 280 -17.77 -12.18 -21.76
C VAL A 280 -17.69 -10.91 -22.62
N ALA A 281 -17.94 -9.75 -22.00
CA ALA A 281 -17.71 -8.45 -22.62
C ALA A 281 -16.40 -7.85 -22.11
N PHE A 282 -15.42 -7.71 -23.00
CA PHE A 282 -14.16 -7.03 -22.70
C PHE A 282 -14.32 -5.52 -22.97
N VAL A 283 -14.26 -4.73 -21.91
CA VAL A 283 -14.40 -3.27 -21.93
C VAL A 283 -13.03 -2.65 -21.73
N ILE A 284 -12.42 -2.18 -22.81
CA ILE A 284 -11.00 -1.83 -22.86
C ILE A 284 -10.83 -0.34 -23.07
N ASP A 285 -10.14 0.29 -22.14
CA ASP A 285 -9.72 1.68 -22.24
C ASP A 285 -8.67 1.82 -23.33
N ARG A 286 -8.87 2.79 -24.21
CA ARG A 286 -7.88 3.20 -25.21
C ARG A 286 -7.64 4.71 -25.18
N SER A 287 -7.87 5.36 -24.04
CA SER A 287 -7.59 6.77 -23.82
C SER A 287 -6.11 7.10 -24.07
N GLY A 288 -5.80 8.39 -24.24
CA GLY A 288 -4.43 8.84 -24.51
C GLY A 288 -3.41 8.43 -23.44
N SER A 289 -3.81 8.18 -22.19
CA SER A 289 -2.92 7.70 -21.13
C SER A 289 -2.39 6.30 -21.39
N MET A 290 -3.12 5.47 -22.14
CA MET A 290 -2.72 4.10 -22.50
C MET A 290 -1.55 4.04 -23.49
N ALA A 291 -1.10 5.19 -24.02
CA ALA A 291 0.00 5.27 -24.97
C ALA A 291 1.27 4.53 -24.53
N GLY A 292 2.04 4.04 -25.50
CA GLY A 292 3.31 3.35 -25.25
C GLY A 292 3.16 1.87 -24.89
N SER A 293 3.80 1.44 -23.80
CA SER A 293 3.86 0.02 -23.41
C SER A 293 2.51 -0.52 -22.95
N LYS A 294 1.66 0.29 -22.30
CA LYS A 294 0.35 -0.14 -21.77
C LYS A 294 -0.57 -0.68 -22.87
N ILE A 295 -0.76 0.06 -23.97
CA ILE A 295 -1.57 -0.41 -25.11
C ILE A 295 -0.90 -1.55 -25.88
N GLN A 296 0.43 -1.64 -25.91
CA GLN A 296 1.15 -2.78 -26.49
C GLN A 296 0.89 -4.07 -25.69
N GLN A 297 1.03 -4.00 -24.37
CA GLN A 297 0.81 -5.11 -23.44
C GLN A 297 -0.65 -5.53 -23.42
N THR A 298 -1.57 -4.57 -23.44
CA THR A 298 -3.02 -4.83 -23.57
C THR A 298 -3.34 -5.62 -24.83
N ARG A 299 -2.75 -5.26 -25.99
CA ARG A 299 -2.92 -6.03 -27.24
C ARG A 299 -2.35 -7.44 -27.13
N GLY A 300 -1.19 -7.60 -26.52
CA GLY A 300 -0.56 -8.90 -26.29
C GLY A 300 -1.42 -9.82 -25.40
N ALA A 301 -1.94 -9.28 -24.31
CA ALA A 301 -2.79 -10.01 -23.38
C ALA A 301 -4.15 -10.38 -24.01
N LEU A 302 -4.84 -9.42 -24.64
CA LEU A 302 -6.11 -9.67 -25.32
C LEU A 302 -5.96 -10.72 -26.42
N LYS A 303 -4.84 -10.73 -27.16
CA LYS A 303 -4.57 -11.78 -28.14
C LYS A 303 -4.59 -13.16 -27.47
N ALA A 304 -3.81 -13.36 -26.41
CA ALA A 304 -3.74 -14.65 -25.73
C ALA A 304 -5.07 -15.05 -25.08
N ILE A 305 -5.77 -14.10 -24.45
CA ILE A 305 -7.08 -14.31 -23.85
C ILE A 305 -8.12 -14.75 -24.91
N LEU A 306 -8.10 -14.12 -26.09
CA LEU A 306 -8.99 -14.50 -27.20
C LEU A 306 -8.66 -15.89 -27.77
N GLU A 307 -7.38 -16.27 -27.80
CA GLU A 307 -6.91 -17.60 -28.22
C GLU A 307 -7.34 -18.70 -27.24
N ASP A 308 -7.52 -18.35 -25.96
CA ASP A 308 -7.92 -19.25 -24.87
C ASP A 308 -9.46 -19.36 -24.70
N LEU A 309 -10.25 -18.57 -25.45
CA LEU A 309 -11.72 -18.71 -25.39
C LEU A 309 -12.17 -20.08 -25.90
N HIS A 310 -13.06 -20.73 -25.13
CA HIS A 310 -13.64 -22.00 -25.54
C HIS A 310 -14.68 -21.77 -26.65
N GLN A 311 -14.82 -22.72 -27.58
CA GLN A 311 -15.72 -22.59 -28.75
C GLN A 311 -17.20 -22.33 -28.43
N ASP A 312 -17.64 -22.70 -27.22
CA ASP A 312 -19.02 -22.50 -26.74
C ASP A 312 -19.24 -21.13 -26.07
N ASP A 313 -18.16 -20.38 -25.85
CA ASP A 313 -18.23 -19.04 -25.29
C ASP A 313 -18.71 -18.03 -26.32
N HIS A 314 -19.31 -16.96 -25.82
CA HIS A 314 -19.62 -15.78 -26.60
C HIS A 314 -18.84 -14.59 -26.06
N PHE A 315 -18.40 -13.69 -26.93
CA PHE A 315 -17.63 -12.54 -26.50
C PHE A 315 -18.00 -11.26 -27.26
N ALA A 316 -17.74 -10.13 -26.60
CA ALA A 316 -17.80 -8.81 -27.21
C ALA A 316 -16.52 -8.02 -26.89
N LEU A 317 -16.07 -7.20 -27.85
CA LEU A 317 -14.98 -6.25 -27.67
C LEU A 317 -15.55 -4.83 -27.72
N ILE A 318 -15.43 -4.11 -26.62
CA ILE A 318 -15.95 -2.76 -26.44
C ILE A 318 -14.77 -1.88 -26.06
N LEU A 319 -14.46 -0.92 -26.93
CA LEU A 319 -13.39 0.04 -26.71
C LEU A 319 -14.00 1.35 -26.26
N PHE A 320 -13.43 2.00 -25.25
CA PHE A 320 -13.89 3.31 -24.83
C PHE A 320 -12.73 4.31 -24.77
N ASP A 321 -13.04 5.52 -25.23
CA ASP A 321 -12.25 6.73 -25.06
C ASP A 321 -13.20 7.91 -24.72
N SER A 322 -13.15 9.03 -25.45
CA SER A 322 -14.25 9.98 -25.50
C SER A 322 -15.55 9.36 -26.05
N ASN A 323 -15.42 8.36 -26.92
CA ASN A 323 -16.50 7.62 -27.56
C ASN A 323 -16.45 6.13 -27.18
N VAL A 324 -17.59 5.46 -27.30
CA VAL A 324 -17.68 3.99 -27.14
C VAL A 324 -17.81 3.35 -28.52
N VAL A 325 -16.90 2.44 -28.85
CA VAL A 325 -16.86 1.74 -30.14
C VAL A 325 -16.85 0.24 -29.90
N THR A 326 -17.72 -0.49 -30.58
CA THR A 326 -17.80 -1.95 -30.50
C THR A 326 -17.22 -2.58 -31.76
N TRP A 327 -16.51 -3.71 -31.63
CA TRP A 327 -16.03 -4.46 -32.80
C TRP A 327 -17.21 -4.96 -33.66
N ARG A 328 -18.23 -5.51 -33.01
CA ARG A 328 -19.52 -5.92 -33.58
C ARG A 328 -20.65 -5.46 -32.67
N ASN A 329 -21.87 -5.34 -33.21
CA ASN A 329 -23.04 -4.82 -32.48
C ASN A 329 -23.73 -5.87 -31.60
N SER A 330 -23.31 -7.14 -31.67
CA SER A 330 -23.83 -8.26 -30.88
C SER A 330 -22.67 -9.10 -30.32
N LEU A 331 -22.97 -9.94 -29.34
CA LEU A 331 -22.03 -10.95 -28.88
C LEU A 331 -21.75 -11.96 -30.00
N THR A 332 -20.50 -12.43 -30.07
CA THR A 332 -20.03 -13.32 -31.13
C THR A 332 -19.55 -14.63 -30.54
N LYS A 333 -20.00 -15.77 -31.08
CA LYS A 333 -19.51 -17.10 -30.70
C LYS A 333 -18.01 -17.23 -31.00
N ALA A 334 -17.25 -17.80 -30.07
CA ALA A 334 -15.79 -17.96 -30.14
C ALA A 334 -15.34 -19.07 -31.10
N THR A 335 -15.78 -19.03 -32.36
CA THR A 335 -15.24 -19.91 -33.41
C THR A 335 -13.82 -19.47 -33.79
N LYS A 336 -13.01 -20.39 -34.34
CA LYS A 336 -11.63 -20.10 -34.76
C LYS A 336 -11.55 -18.91 -35.72
N GLU A 337 -12.52 -18.78 -36.63
CA GLU A 337 -12.61 -17.69 -37.60
C GLU A 337 -12.93 -16.35 -36.91
N ASN A 338 -13.92 -16.33 -36.00
CA ASN A 338 -14.29 -15.12 -35.27
C ASN A 338 -13.16 -14.66 -34.34
N VAL A 339 -12.48 -15.59 -33.66
CA VAL A 339 -11.31 -15.29 -32.83
C VAL A 339 -10.19 -14.68 -33.67
N THR A 340 -9.88 -15.26 -34.84
CA THR A 340 -8.86 -14.72 -35.75
C THR A 340 -9.18 -13.29 -36.21
N GLN A 341 -10.45 -13.03 -36.55
CA GLN A 341 -10.90 -11.68 -36.93
C GLN A 341 -10.85 -10.70 -35.75
N ALA A 342 -11.21 -11.14 -34.54
CA ALA A 342 -11.10 -10.34 -33.32
C ALA A 342 -9.66 -9.97 -33.02
N ILE A 343 -8.72 -10.92 -33.14
CA ILE A 343 -7.28 -10.67 -32.97
C ILE A 343 -6.78 -9.65 -34.01
N ALA A 344 -7.23 -9.75 -35.26
CA ALA A 344 -6.89 -8.78 -36.30
C ALA A 344 -7.44 -7.37 -36.00
N TYR A 345 -8.63 -7.28 -35.38
CA TYR A 345 -9.17 -6.02 -34.86
C TYR A 345 -8.32 -5.50 -33.68
N VAL A 346 -7.95 -6.38 -32.74
CA VAL A 346 -7.17 -6.02 -31.54
C VAL A 346 -5.80 -5.43 -31.92
N LYS A 347 -5.13 -6.00 -32.93
CA LYS A 347 -3.84 -5.51 -33.41
C LYS A 347 -3.86 -4.04 -33.86
N LYS A 348 -5.03 -3.55 -34.30
CA LYS A 348 -5.23 -2.18 -34.81
C LYS A 348 -5.60 -1.17 -33.71
N LEU A 349 -5.70 -1.58 -32.43
CA LEU A 349 -5.94 -0.65 -31.33
C LEU A 349 -4.86 0.44 -31.31
N LYS A 350 -5.32 1.68 -31.16
CA LYS A 350 -4.50 2.87 -30.96
C LYS A 350 -5.08 3.65 -29.80
N ASP A 351 -4.22 4.21 -28.98
CA ASP A 351 -4.58 5.18 -27.95
C ASP A 351 -5.11 6.47 -28.60
N LYS A 352 -6.18 7.04 -28.04
CA LYS A 352 -6.76 8.32 -28.44
C LYS A 352 -7.78 8.78 -27.41
N GLY A 353 -7.91 10.09 -27.25
CA GLY A 353 -9.08 10.69 -26.61
C GLY A 353 -9.08 10.61 -25.09
N ALA A 354 -10.24 10.89 -24.52
CA ALA A 354 -10.51 10.92 -23.08
C ALA A 354 -10.98 9.54 -22.57
N THR A 355 -11.63 9.48 -21.41
CA THR A 355 -12.00 8.24 -20.69
C THR A 355 -13.48 8.28 -20.30
N ASN A 356 -14.35 7.73 -21.14
CA ASN A 356 -15.80 7.60 -20.93
C ASN A 356 -16.18 6.18 -20.45
N MET A 357 -15.77 5.87 -19.21
CA MET A 357 -15.95 4.56 -18.59
C MET A 357 -17.42 4.19 -18.40
N ASN A 358 -18.25 5.15 -17.98
CA ASN A 358 -19.67 4.93 -17.70
C ASN A 358 -20.38 4.32 -18.91
N ASP A 359 -20.27 4.97 -20.06
CA ASP A 359 -20.98 4.54 -21.26
C ASP A 359 -20.40 3.25 -21.83
N GLY A 360 -19.09 3.02 -21.66
CA GLY A 360 -18.43 1.77 -22.04
C GLY A 360 -19.00 0.57 -21.26
N LEU A 361 -19.14 0.71 -19.94
CA LEU A 361 -19.74 -0.31 -19.07
C LEU A 361 -21.23 -0.50 -19.35
N LEU A 362 -22.00 0.59 -19.46
CA LEU A 362 -23.44 0.49 -19.75
C LEU A 362 -23.70 -0.14 -21.13
N ARG A 363 -22.84 0.11 -22.11
CA ARG A 363 -22.90 -0.57 -23.41
C ARG A 363 -22.69 -2.08 -23.28
N ALA A 364 -21.75 -2.51 -22.45
CA ALA A 364 -21.49 -3.94 -22.20
C ALA A 364 -22.70 -4.61 -21.56
N VAL A 365 -23.24 -4.01 -20.50
CA VAL A 365 -24.45 -4.49 -19.81
C VAL A 365 -25.62 -4.56 -20.79
N GLY A 366 -25.85 -3.50 -21.57
CA GLY A 366 -26.94 -3.45 -22.54
C GLY A 366 -26.85 -4.54 -23.61
N MET A 367 -25.65 -4.86 -24.10
CA MET A 367 -25.44 -5.95 -25.05
C MET A 367 -25.76 -7.32 -24.42
N LEU A 368 -25.24 -7.60 -23.22
CA LEU A 368 -25.50 -8.86 -22.52
C LEU A 368 -26.99 -9.04 -22.20
N VAL A 369 -27.64 -8.01 -21.63
CA VAL A 369 -29.07 -8.05 -21.28
C VAL A 369 -29.95 -8.24 -22.52
N LYS A 370 -29.62 -7.58 -23.63
CA LYS A 370 -30.38 -7.70 -24.88
C LYS A 370 -30.30 -9.12 -25.43
N GLU A 371 -29.09 -9.63 -25.64
CA GLU A 371 -28.88 -10.98 -26.23
C GLU A 371 -29.45 -12.08 -25.33
N ARG A 372 -29.39 -11.91 -24.00
CA ARG A 372 -30.04 -12.81 -23.04
C ARG A 372 -31.56 -12.82 -23.20
N LYS A 373 -32.19 -11.65 -23.38
CA LYS A 373 -33.65 -11.54 -23.60
C LYS A 373 -34.08 -12.07 -24.95
N ASP A 374 -33.25 -11.89 -25.98
CA ASP A 374 -33.51 -12.36 -27.34
C ASP A 374 -33.31 -13.89 -27.48
N GLY A 375 -32.80 -14.56 -26.44
CA GLY A 375 -32.59 -16.02 -26.42
C GLY A 375 -31.39 -16.49 -27.27
N SER A 376 -30.49 -15.57 -27.66
CA SER A 376 -29.32 -15.87 -28.51
C SER A 376 -28.12 -16.41 -27.73
N LEU A 377 -28.13 -16.29 -26.40
CA LEU A 377 -27.09 -16.80 -25.52
C LEU A 377 -27.49 -18.15 -24.88
N PRO A 378 -26.54 -19.05 -24.59
CA PRO A 378 -26.85 -20.33 -23.95
C PRO A 378 -27.56 -20.14 -22.61
N GLU A 379 -28.67 -20.84 -22.35
CA GLU A 379 -29.48 -20.67 -21.14
C GLU A 379 -28.68 -20.88 -19.84
N ARG A 380 -27.79 -21.88 -19.82
CA ARG A 380 -26.89 -22.20 -18.71
C ARG A 380 -25.49 -21.64 -18.95
N SER A 381 -25.35 -20.33 -18.98
CA SER A 381 -24.06 -19.65 -19.14
C SER A 381 -23.88 -18.48 -18.16
N ALA A 382 -22.63 -18.20 -17.83
CA ALA A 382 -22.26 -17.10 -16.95
C ALA A 382 -22.05 -15.79 -17.73
N ASP A 383 -22.69 -14.70 -17.31
CA ASP A 383 -22.47 -13.36 -17.88
C ASP A 383 -21.38 -12.62 -17.12
N MET A 384 -20.38 -12.13 -17.85
CA MET A 384 -19.19 -11.49 -17.29
C MET A 384 -18.80 -10.23 -18.05
N ILE A 385 -18.35 -9.21 -17.33
CA ILE A 385 -17.73 -8.01 -17.88
C ILE A 385 -16.32 -7.93 -17.31
N ILE A 386 -15.32 -7.74 -18.17
CA ILE A 386 -13.94 -7.49 -17.77
C ILE A 386 -13.56 -6.08 -18.25
N LEU A 387 -13.43 -5.16 -17.30
CA LEU A 387 -13.00 -3.78 -17.52
C LEU A 387 -11.48 -3.68 -17.37
N LEU A 388 -10.79 -3.05 -18.31
CA LEU A 388 -9.38 -2.65 -18.19
C LEU A 388 -9.26 -1.15 -18.39
N THR A 389 -8.65 -0.44 -17.43
CA THR A 389 -8.44 1.02 -17.48
C THR A 389 -7.17 1.41 -16.74
N ASP A 390 -6.50 2.46 -17.20
CA ASP A 390 -5.31 3.04 -16.55
C ASP A 390 -5.56 4.40 -15.90
N GLY A 391 -6.80 4.90 -15.96
CA GLY A 391 -7.10 6.29 -15.62
C GLY A 391 -8.48 6.50 -15.03
N MET A 392 -8.70 7.74 -14.57
CA MET A 392 -9.97 8.16 -14.00
C MET A 392 -10.97 8.58 -15.08
N PRO A 393 -12.28 8.34 -14.89
CA PRO A 393 -13.30 8.81 -15.81
C PRO A 393 -13.29 10.33 -15.90
N ASN A 394 -13.05 10.87 -17.09
CA ASN A 394 -12.89 12.30 -17.35
C ASN A 394 -13.74 12.80 -18.53
N HIS A 395 -14.55 11.94 -19.12
CA HIS A 395 -15.51 12.26 -20.17
C HIS A 395 -16.85 11.54 -19.92
N GLY A 396 -17.95 12.12 -20.39
CA GLY A 396 -19.30 11.63 -20.03
C GLY A 396 -19.57 11.85 -18.54
N VAL A 397 -20.11 10.83 -17.87
CA VAL A 397 -20.29 10.84 -16.41
C VAL A 397 -18.94 10.61 -15.73
N SER A 398 -18.46 11.61 -14.98
CA SER A 398 -17.18 11.57 -14.26
C SER A 398 -17.31 11.46 -12.73
N ASN A 399 -18.53 11.59 -12.20
CA ASN A 399 -18.79 11.40 -10.77
C ASN A 399 -18.74 9.91 -10.41
N LEU A 400 -17.75 9.52 -9.61
CA LEU A 400 -17.48 8.11 -9.26
C LEU A 400 -18.68 7.40 -8.62
N GLN A 401 -19.38 8.06 -7.70
CA GLN A 401 -20.56 7.48 -7.03
C GLN A 401 -21.69 7.24 -8.04
N MET A 402 -21.94 8.21 -8.92
CA MET A 402 -22.96 8.04 -9.96
C MET A 402 -22.62 6.90 -10.92
N ILE A 403 -21.35 6.72 -11.29
CA ILE A 403 -20.93 5.59 -12.15
C ILE A 403 -21.20 4.27 -11.44
N GLN A 404 -20.83 4.15 -10.16
CA GLN A 404 -21.10 2.96 -9.36
C GLN A 404 -22.60 2.66 -9.29
N ASP A 405 -23.42 3.67 -9.01
CA ASP A 405 -24.88 3.51 -8.93
C ASP A 405 -25.49 3.13 -10.29
N ASN A 406 -25.06 3.75 -11.39
CA ASN A 406 -25.49 3.44 -12.75
C ASN A 406 -25.16 1.98 -13.12
N VAL A 407 -23.91 1.57 -12.89
CA VAL A 407 -23.42 0.23 -13.22
C VAL A 407 -24.11 -0.82 -12.36
N ARG A 408 -24.22 -0.60 -11.05
CA ARG A 408 -24.94 -1.50 -10.13
C ARG A 408 -26.40 -1.68 -10.54
N SER A 409 -27.09 -0.59 -10.86
CA SER A 409 -28.49 -0.62 -11.28
C SER A 409 -28.67 -1.31 -12.64
N ALA A 410 -27.72 -1.16 -13.55
CA ALA A 410 -27.78 -1.79 -14.86
C ALA A 410 -27.49 -3.30 -14.79
N ILE A 411 -26.50 -3.71 -13.98
CA ILE A 411 -26.11 -5.11 -13.77
C ILE A 411 -27.18 -5.89 -13.02
N ASP A 412 -27.79 -5.27 -11.99
CA ASP A 412 -28.94 -5.80 -11.25
C ASP A 412 -28.72 -7.25 -10.74
N GLY A 413 -27.49 -7.53 -10.29
CA GLY A 413 -27.08 -8.84 -9.74
C GLY A 413 -27.03 -10.01 -10.73
N LYS A 414 -27.22 -9.76 -12.05
CA LYS A 414 -27.35 -10.79 -13.10
C LYS A 414 -26.03 -11.17 -13.76
N MET A 415 -24.99 -10.37 -13.61
CA MET A 415 -23.68 -10.57 -14.23
C MET A 415 -22.55 -10.18 -13.28
N SER A 416 -21.35 -10.69 -13.53
CA SER A 416 -20.16 -10.38 -12.74
C SER A 416 -19.31 -9.31 -13.42
N LEU A 417 -18.85 -8.31 -12.66
CA LEU A 417 -17.93 -7.27 -13.14
C LEU A 417 -16.56 -7.43 -12.50
N PHE A 418 -15.56 -7.66 -13.35
CA PHE A 418 -14.17 -7.71 -12.98
C PHE A 418 -13.45 -6.46 -13.46
N CYS A 419 -12.72 -5.77 -12.58
CA CYS A 419 -11.99 -4.57 -12.95
C CYS A 419 -10.47 -4.77 -12.87
N LEU A 420 -9.77 -4.31 -13.90
CA LEU A 420 -8.33 -4.36 -14.03
C LEU A 420 -7.80 -2.92 -14.05
N GLY A 421 -7.16 -2.52 -12.95
CA GLY A 421 -6.53 -1.21 -12.82
C GLY A 421 -5.09 -1.26 -13.29
N PHE A 422 -4.79 -0.68 -14.45
CA PHE A 422 -3.47 -0.71 -15.07
C PHE A 422 -2.60 0.48 -14.59
N GLY A 423 -1.68 0.20 -13.67
CA GLY A 423 -0.80 1.19 -13.07
C GLY A 423 -1.36 1.80 -11.78
N ASN A 424 -0.83 2.97 -11.43
CA ASN A 424 -1.12 3.65 -10.16
C ASN A 424 -2.00 4.90 -10.34
N ASP A 425 -2.29 5.30 -11.58
CA ASP A 425 -3.04 6.52 -11.90
C ASP A 425 -4.57 6.34 -11.80
N VAL A 426 -5.01 5.13 -11.44
CA VAL A 426 -6.42 4.78 -11.20
C VAL A 426 -6.75 4.71 -9.71
N ALA A 427 -7.90 5.24 -9.32
CA ALA A 427 -8.44 5.09 -7.97
C ALA A 427 -8.89 3.64 -7.75
N TYR A 428 -7.97 2.81 -7.25
CA TYR A 428 -8.21 1.38 -7.05
C TYR A 428 -9.38 1.08 -6.11
N SER A 429 -9.56 1.87 -5.05
CA SER A 429 -10.70 1.73 -4.13
C SER A 429 -12.06 1.92 -4.83
N PHE A 430 -12.12 2.78 -5.83
CA PHE A 430 -13.33 2.98 -6.64
C PHE A 430 -13.63 1.74 -7.50
N LEU A 431 -12.61 1.16 -8.15
CA LEU A 431 -12.75 -0.07 -8.93
C LEU A 431 -13.07 -1.28 -8.04
N ASP A 432 -12.39 -1.42 -6.90
CA ASP A 432 -12.62 -2.49 -5.92
C ASP A 432 -14.06 -2.50 -5.43
N LEU A 433 -14.58 -1.34 -5.03
CA LEU A 433 -15.98 -1.22 -4.61
C LEU A 433 -16.95 -1.56 -5.75
N MET A 434 -16.68 -1.09 -6.97
CA MET A 434 -17.56 -1.36 -8.12
C MET A 434 -17.61 -2.85 -8.47
N SER A 435 -16.49 -3.57 -8.46
CA SER A 435 -16.46 -5.01 -8.74
C SER A 435 -17.17 -5.81 -7.64
N LYS A 436 -16.91 -5.50 -6.36
CA LYS A 436 -17.53 -6.19 -5.20
C LYS A 436 -19.05 -6.07 -5.19
N GLN A 437 -19.56 -4.86 -5.44
CA GLN A 437 -21.00 -4.60 -5.59
C GLN A 437 -21.66 -5.40 -6.73
N ASN A 438 -20.85 -5.91 -7.66
CA ASN A 438 -21.30 -6.59 -8.87
C ASN A 438 -20.66 -7.99 -9.01
N LYS A 439 -20.56 -8.72 -7.88
CA LYS A 439 -20.17 -10.16 -7.83
C LYS A 439 -18.79 -10.50 -8.40
N GLY A 440 -17.91 -9.53 -8.63
CA GLY A 440 -16.56 -9.77 -9.15
C GLY A 440 -15.45 -9.27 -8.22
N LEU A 441 -14.24 -9.21 -8.76
CA LEU A 441 -13.04 -8.78 -8.04
C LEU A 441 -12.23 -7.78 -8.87
N THR A 442 -11.37 -7.01 -8.19
CA THR A 442 -10.49 -6.04 -8.84
C THR A 442 -9.03 -6.46 -8.73
N ARG A 443 -8.27 -6.38 -9.82
CA ARG A 443 -6.83 -6.65 -9.83
C ARG A 443 -6.06 -5.42 -10.30
N ARG A 444 -4.96 -5.12 -9.60
CA ARG A 444 -4.00 -4.11 -10.06
C ARG A 444 -2.99 -4.79 -10.99
N ILE A 445 -2.81 -4.21 -12.17
CA ILE A 445 -1.83 -4.61 -13.16
C ILE A 445 -0.69 -3.60 -13.08
N PHE A 446 0.47 -4.05 -12.63
CA PHE A 446 1.62 -3.17 -12.47
C PHE A 446 2.32 -2.98 -13.80
N VAL A 447 2.65 -1.73 -14.14
CA VAL A 447 3.41 -1.40 -15.36
C VAL A 447 4.81 -2.00 -15.24
N GLY A 448 5.10 -2.96 -16.11
CA GLY A 448 6.36 -3.71 -16.12
C GLY A 448 6.38 -4.66 -17.32
N SER A 449 7.54 -5.28 -17.61
CA SER A 449 7.67 -6.21 -18.75
C SER A 449 6.71 -7.41 -18.66
N ASP A 450 6.28 -7.76 -17.46
CA ASP A 450 5.40 -8.88 -17.15
C ASP A 450 3.91 -8.52 -17.11
N ALA A 451 3.50 -7.29 -17.44
CA ALA A 451 2.09 -6.87 -17.39
C ALA A 451 1.17 -7.74 -18.27
N THR A 452 1.67 -8.22 -19.42
CA THR A 452 0.96 -9.17 -20.27
C THR A 452 0.65 -10.47 -19.52
N LEU A 453 1.62 -11.02 -18.78
CA LEU A 453 1.45 -12.24 -17.97
C LEU A 453 0.51 -12.00 -16.79
N GLN A 454 0.56 -10.83 -16.15
CA GLN A 454 -0.36 -10.46 -15.08
C GLN A 454 -1.83 -10.45 -15.57
N LEU A 455 -2.08 -9.92 -16.77
CA LEU A 455 -3.41 -9.91 -17.38
C LEU A 455 -3.89 -11.32 -17.76
N GLN A 456 -2.99 -12.14 -18.31
CA GLN A 456 -3.28 -13.54 -18.65
C GLN A 456 -3.60 -14.35 -17.39
N GLY A 457 -2.74 -14.29 -16.37
CA GLY A 457 -2.95 -15.03 -15.11
C GLY A 457 -4.23 -14.62 -14.37
N PHE A 458 -4.63 -13.34 -14.45
CA PHE A 458 -5.95 -12.93 -13.97
C PHE A 458 -7.07 -13.58 -14.78
N TYR A 459 -6.98 -13.57 -16.11
CA TYR A 459 -8.02 -14.18 -16.93
C TYR A 459 -8.12 -15.69 -16.70
N GLU A 460 -7.00 -16.40 -16.59
CA GLU A 460 -6.96 -17.83 -16.26
C GLU A 460 -7.72 -18.13 -14.96
N GLU A 461 -7.58 -17.29 -13.92
CA GLU A 461 -8.30 -17.40 -12.64
C GLU A 461 -9.84 -17.34 -12.79
N VAL A 462 -10.35 -16.62 -13.80
CA VAL A 462 -11.80 -16.42 -14.02
C VAL A 462 -12.32 -17.05 -15.33
N SER A 463 -11.47 -17.77 -16.07
CA SER A 463 -11.74 -18.24 -17.44
C SER A 463 -12.74 -19.40 -17.52
N SER A 464 -12.83 -20.20 -16.46
CA SER A 464 -13.57 -21.47 -16.45
C SER A 464 -14.47 -21.58 -15.23
N PRO A 465 -15.65 -20.94 -15.25
CA PRO A 465 -16.63 -21.14 -14.19
C PRO A 465 -17.16 -22.58 -14.21
N LEU A 466 -17.33 -23.18 -13.03
CA LEU A 466 -17.81 -24.56 -12.83
C LEU A 466 -19.20 -24.58 -12.20
N LEU A 467 -19.46 -23.68 -11.25
CA LEU A 467 -20.77 -23.50 -10.61
C LEU A 467 -21.09 -22.02 -10.46
N LEU A 468 -22.39 -21.69 -10.51
CA LEU A 468 -22.94 -20.36 -10.28
C LEU A 468 -23.88 -20.40 -9.07
N GLU A 469 -23.95 -19.30 -8.33
CA GLU A 469 -24.82 -19.13 -7.14
C GLU A 469 -24.68 -20.31 -6.16
N VAL A 470 -23.44 -20.58 -5.75
CA VAL A 470 -23.10 -21.65 -4.80
C VAL A 470 -23.57 -21.25 -3.41
N ASP A 471 -24.42 -22.06 -2.79
CA ASP A 471 -25.00 -21.85 -1.46
C ASP A 471 -24.69 -23.06 -0.59
N LEU A 472 -23.88 -22.86 0.46
CA LEU A 472 -23.50 -23.89 1.42
C LEU A 472 -24.35 -23.71 2.68
N ARG A 473 -25.25 -24.65 2.95
CA ARG A 473 -26.17 -24.60 4.09
C ARG A 473 -25.71 -25.52 5.20
N TYR A 474 -25.77 -24.99 6.41
CA TYR A 474 -25.38 -25.65 7.64
C TYR A 474 -26.58 -25.66 8.59
N PRO A 475 -26.68 -26.60 9.55
CA PRO A 475 -27.82 -26.66 10.45
C PRO A 475 -27.88 -25.43 11.37
N ASP A 476 -28.99 -24.69 11.34
CA ASP A 476 -29.16 -23.43 12.08
C ASP A 476 -29.02 -23.59 13.62
N ASN A 477 -29.28 -24.80 14.12
CA ASN A 477 -29.18 -25.14 15.55
C ASN A 477 -27.79 -25.62 15.99
N ALA A 478 -26.85 -25.77 15.05
CA ALA A 478 -25.51 -26.29 15.31
C ALA A 478 -24.40 -25.24 15.17
N VAL A 479 -24.67 -24.06 14.59
CA VAL A 479 -23.64 -23.04 14.28
C VAL A 479 -24.03 -21.68 14.84
N ASP A 480 -23.24 -21.15 15.76
CA ASP A 480 -23.44 -19.82 16.35
C ASP A 480 -22.88 -18.70 15.48
N PHE A 481 -21.73 -18.95 14.84
CA PHE A 481 -21.05 -17.96 14.00
C PHE A 481 -20.52 -18.61 12.73
N LEU A 482 -21.01 -18.13 11.59
CA LEU A 482 -20.67 -18.65 10.27
C LEU A 482 -20.03 -17.55 9.41
N THR A 483 -18.95 -17.89 8.70
CA THR A 483 -18.41 -17.02 7.65
C THR A 483 -19.30 -16.99 6.42
N LYS A 484 -19.01 -16.16 5.42
CA LYS A 484 -19.70 -16.17 4.12
C LYS A 484 -19.87 -17.60 3.60
N ASN A 485 -21.11 -17.96 3.28
CA ASN A 485 -21.50 -19.29 2.81
C ASN A 485 -22.20 -19.29 1.44
N HIS A 486 -22.47 -18.10 0.89
CA HIS A 486 -23.00 -17.91 -0.46
C HIS A 486 -21.95 -17.26 -1.37
N TYR A 487 -21.69 -17.88 -2.52
CA TYR A 487 -20.68 -17.45 -3.48
C TYR A 487 -21.28 -17.39 -4.88
N SER A 488 -21.07 -16.28 -5.58
CA SER A 488 -21.64 -16.08 -6.92
C SER A 488 -21.13 -17.11 -7.93
N GLN A 489 -19.86 -17.51 -7.83
CA GLN A 489 -19.19 -18.36 -8.81
C GLN A 489 -18.10 -19.21 -8.14
N LEU A 490 -17.92 -20.44 -8.61
CA LEU A 490 -16.74 -21.27 -8.36
C LEU A 490 -16.01 -21.46 -9.69
N PHE A 491 -14.71 -21.18 -9.71
CA PHE A 491 -13.87 -21.31 -10.91
C PHE A 491 -13.00 -22.56 -10.84
N ASN A 492 -12.63 -23.08 -12.00
CA ASN A 492 -11.68 -24.17 -12.08
C ASN A 492 -10.34 -23.75 -11.46
N GLY A 493 -9.78 -24.62 -10.63
CA GLY A 493 -8.52 -24.34 -9.94
C GLY A 493 -8.64 -23.38 -8.76
N SER A 494 -9.84 -22.90 -8.40
CA SER A 494 -10.09 -22.18 -7.14
C SER A 494 -10.71 -23.11 -6.07
N GLU A 495 -10.99 -22.55 -4.90
CA GLU A 495 -11.62 -23.26 -3.78
C GLU A 495 -12.49 -22.29 -2.97
N ILE A 496 -13.63 -22.77 -2.47
CA ILE A 496 -14.45 -22.07 -1.49
C ILE A 496 -14.07 -22.59 -0.10
N VAL A 497 -13.88 -21.68 0.85
CA VAL A 497 -13.60 -22.04 2.25
C VAL A 497 -14.64 -21.35 3.12
N VAL A 498 -15.36 -22.16 3.90
CA VAL A 498 -16.33 -21.70 4.90
C VAL A 498 -15.90 -22.22 6.26
N SER A 499 -16.04 -21.42 7.30
CA SER A 499 -15.72 -21.81 8.66
C SER A 499 -16.78 -21.30 9.63
N GLY A 500 -16.94 -22.00 10.75
CA GLY A 500 -17.84 -21.56 11.79
C GLY A 500 -17.54 -22.12 13.17
N GLN A 501 -18.20 -21.54 14.16
CA GLN A 501 -18.19 -21.98 15.56
C GLN A 501 -19.47 -22.77 15.84
N LEU A 502 -19.30 -23.95 16.43
CA LEU A 502 -20.40 -24.84 16.80
C LEU A 502 -21.01 -24.45 18.15
N THR A 503 -22.33 -24.58 18.27
CA THR A 503 -23.08 -24.27 19.50
C THR A 503 -22.85 -25.31 20.61
N ASN A 504 -22.80 -26.59 20.23
CA ASN A 504 -22.45 -27.72 21.09
C ASN A 504 -21.35 -28.54 20.39
N ASN A 505 -20.40 -29.09 21.14
CA ASN A 505 -19.36 -29.98 20.61
C ASN A 505 -19.92 -31.36 20.20
N ASP A 506 -21.16 -31.43 19.72
CA ASP A 506 -21.82 -32.66 19.30
C ASP A 506 -21.73 -32.79 17.77
N PRO A 507 -20.81 -33.62 17.25
CA PRO A 507 -20.61 -33.81 15.82
C PRO A 507 -21.67 -34.72 15.17
N ASP A 508 -22.53 -35.39 15.95
CA ASP A 508 -23.33 -36.52 15.44
C ASP A 508 -24.43 -36.14 14.43
N ASN A 509 -24.67 -34.84 14.15
CA ASN A 509 -25.69 -34.36 13.20
C ASN A 509 -25.28 -33.12 12.36
N PHE A 510 -24.00 -32.95 12.02
CA PHE A 510 -23.55 -31.82 11.17
C PHE A 510 -23.74 -32.07 9.66
N LEU A 511 -25.00 -32.10 9.20
CA LEU A 511 -25.35 -32.26 7.78
C LEU A 511 -25.15 -30.95 7.00
N VAL A 512 -24.40 -31.01 5.89
CA VAL A 512 -24.14 -29.84 5.03
C VAL A 512 -24.72 -30.07 3.65
N GLU A 513 -25.52 -29.12 3.17
CA GLU A 513 -26.09 -29.14 1.83
C GLU A 513 -25.40 -28.10 0.95
N VAL A 514 -25.01 -28.47 -0.27
CA VAL A 514 -24.40 -27.53 -1.22
C VAL A 514 -25.26 -27.44 -2.48
N PHE A 515 -25.80 -26.25 -2.73
CA PHE A 515 -26.56 -25.93 -3.93
C PHE A 515 -25.71 -25.12 -4.90
N GLY A 516 -25.86 -25.37 -6.19
CA GLY A 516 -25.21 -24.59 -7.24
C GLY A 516 -25.90 -24.82 -8.59
N LYS A 517 -25.80 -23.84 -9.48
CA LYS A 517 -26.30 -23.89 -10.85
C LYS A 517 -25.16 -24.21 -11.82
N GLY A 518 -25.34 -25.20 -12.69
CA GLY A 518 -24.35 -25.61 -13.69
C GLY A 518 -24.32 -27.13 -13.84
N ALA A 519 -23.71 -27.81 -12.85
CA ALA A 519 -23.79 -29.26 -12.69
C ALA A 519 -24.94 -29.65 -11.73
N ARG A 520 -25.43 -30.90 -11.80
CA ARG A 520 -26.53 -31.41 -10.94
C ARG A 520 -26.24 -31.13 -9.46
N VAL A 521 -27.29 -30.76 -8.71
CA VAL A 521 -27.29 -30.65 -7.24
C VAL A 521 -26.76 -31.95 -6.64
N VAL A 522 -25.76 -31.85 -5.76
CA VAL A 522 -25.14 -32.99 -5.10
C VAL A 522 -25.53 -32.90 -3.62
N ASN A 523 -26.36 -33.83 -3.15
CA ASN A 523 -26.63 -34.04 -1.73
C ASN A 523 -25.78 -35.24 -1.29
N LEU A 524 -24.91 -35.08 -0.30
CA LEU A 524 -24.13 -36.18 0.27
C LEU A 524 -23.85 -35.94 1.75
N ASP A 525 -23.98 -37.00 2.53
CA ASP A 525 -23.60 -37.05 3.94
C ASP A 525 -22.07 -37.00 4.08
N VAL A 526 -21.57 -36.19 5.02
CA VAL A 526 -20.14 -36.03 5.28
C VAL A 526 -19.72 -36.98 6.41
N ILE A 527 -18.61 -37.70 6.21
CA ILE A 527 -18.03 -38.61 7.20
C ILE A 527 -16.92 -37.89 7.97
N TYR A 528 -16.94 -37.97 9.30
CA TYR A 528 -15.96 -37.35 10.20
C TYR A 528 -14.77 -38.27 10.44
N PRO A 529 -13.54 -37.90 10.07
CA PRO A 529 -12.36 -38.55 10.61
C PRO A 529 -11.95 -37.88 11.93
N GLU A 530 -12.08 -38.58 13.05
CA GLU A 530 -11.35 -38.24 14.27
C GLU A 530 -9.84 -38.46 14.01
N LYS A 531 -9.05 -37.38 13.94
CA LYS A 531 -7.58 -37.45 13.86
C LYS A 531 -6.95 -36.43 14.79
N GLU A 532 -5.83 -36.80 15.42
CA GLU A 532 -4.97 -35.88 16.14
C GLU A 532 -4.18 -35.01 15.14
N TYR A 533 -4.30 -33.69 15.27
CA TYR A 533 -3.64 -32.70 14.40
C TYR A 533 -2.35 -32.19 15.04
N ILE A 534 -1.36 -31.85 14.21
CA ILE A 534 -0.06 -31.33 14.65
C ILE A 534 -0.24 -29.98 15.41
N PHE A 535 -1.28 -29.22 15.08
CA PHE A 535 -1.59 -27.94 15.68
C PHE A 535 -3.04 -27.93 16.20
N GLY A 536 -3.25 -28.23 17.48
CA GLY A 536 -4.59 -28.49 18.04
C GLY A 536 -5.63 -27.38 17.90
N ASN A 537 -5.23 -26.11 17.68
CA ASN A 537 -6.14 -24.96 17.61
C ASN A 537 -6.22 -24.30 16.22
N PHE A 538 -5.80 -24.98 15.14
CA PHE A 538 -5.76 -24.35 13.81
C PHE A 538 -7.15 -23.95 13.32
N SER A 539 -8.20 -24.75 13.62
CA SER A 539 -9.58 -24.50 13.19
C SER A 539 -10.13 -23.19 13.75
N GLU A 540 -9.91 -22.94 15.06
CA GLU A 540 -10.30 -21.71 15.74
C GLU A 540 -9.56 -20.49 15.16
N ARG A 541 -8.24 -20.60 14.97
CA ARG A 541 -7.43 -19.49 14.44
C ARG A 541 -7.75 -19.21 12.97
N LEU A 542 -8.02 -20.24 12.16
CA LEU A 542 -8.49 -20.12 10.78
C LEU A 542 -9.86 -19.44 10.73
N TRP A 543 -10.81 -19.87 11.56
CA TRP A 543 -12.12 -19.24 11.71
C TRP A 543 -11.99 -17.75 12.04
N ALA A 544 -11.15 -17.43 13.03
CA ALA A 544 -10.88 -16.05 13.44
C ALA A 544 -10.27 -15.23 12.29
N TYR A 545 -9.23 -15.77 11.63
CA TYR A 545 -8.58 -15.15 10.47
C TYR A 545 -9.61 -14.83 9.37
N LEU A 546 -10.41 -15.82 8.98
CA LEU A 546 -11.37 -15.69 7.86
C LEU A 546 -12.51 -14.72 8.22
N THR A 547 -12.99 -14.77 9.46
CA THR A 547 -14.02 -13.86 9.98
C THR A 547 -13.54 -12.42 10.01
N ILE A 548 -12.32 -12.18 10.50
CA ILE A 548 -11.71 -10.85 10.52
C ILE A 548 -11.54 -10.32 9.10
N GLN A 549 -11.02 -11.12 8.16
CA GLN A 549 -10.87 -10.72 6.75
C GLN A 549 -12.22 -10.29 6.16
N GLN A 550 -13.27 -11.09 6.34
CA GLN A 550 -14.61 -10.77 5.83
C GLN A 550 -15.23 -9.53 6.50
N LEU A 551 -15.02 -9.35 7.81
CA LEU A 551 -15.46 -8.14 8.50
C LEU A 551 -14.74 -6.89 7.99
N LEU A 552 -13.44 -6.99 7.66
CA LEU A 552 -12.64 -5.90 7.11
C LEU A 552 -13.02 -5.56 5.66
N GLU A 553 -13.31 -6.57 4.83
CA GLU A 553 -13.77 -6.43 3.44
C GLU A 553 -15.12 -5.72 3.36
N ASN A 554 -16.07 -6.11 4.22
CA ASN A 554 -17.43 -5.56 4.26
C ASN A 554 -17.51 -4.13 4.83
N ARG A 555 -16.40 -3.51 5.25
CA ARG A 555 -16.40 -2.09 5.69
C ARG A 555 -16.62 -1.09 4.56
N PHE A 556 -16.48 -1.53 3.31
CA PHE A 556 -16.66 -0.72 2.12
C PHE A 556 -18.01 -0.92 1.46
N ASP A 557 -18.70 -2.02 1.79
CA ASP A 557 -20.07 -2.27 1.36
C ASP A 557 -21.05 -1.61 2.36
N LEU A 558 -21.88 -0.71 1.80
CA LEU A 558 -23.17 -0.23 2.31
C LEU A 558 -23.24 1.15 2.98
N LEU A 559 -24.41 1.73 2.72
CA LEU A 559 -24.84 3.14 2.84
C LEU A 559 -25.14 3.59 4.27
N ASN A 560 -24.82 2.78 5.29
CA ASN A 560 -25.32 2.95 6.65
C ASN A 560 -24.19 2.98 7.71
N CYS A 561 -23.99 4.12 8.36
CA CYS A 561 -22.87 4.35 9.29
C CYS A 561 -22.93 3.48 10.56
N GLN A 562 -24.12 3.17 11.06
CA GLN A 562 -24.30 2.42 12.32
C GLN A 562 -23.85 0.96 12.23
N GLU A 563 -24.19 0.27 11.13
CA GLU A 563 -23.74 -1.12 10.92
C GLU A 563 -22.22 -1.21 10.72
N LYS A 564 -21.64 -0.19 10.08
CA LYS A 564 -20.20 -0.09 9.85
C LYS A 564 -19.42 -0.02 11.17
N ASP A 565 -19.90 0.79 12.11
CA ASP A 565 -19.27 0.95 13.42
C ASP A 565 -19.34 -0.36 14.23
N SER A 566 -20.48 -1.07 14.19
CA SER A 566 -20.65 -2.38 14.83
C SER A 566 -19.72 -3.46 14.25
N ARG A 567 -19.65 -3.60 12.92
CA ARG A 567 -18.76 -4.56 12.25
C ARG A 567 -17.28 -4.24 12.51
N THR A 568 -16.92 -2.96 12.51
CA THR A 568 -15.54 -2.51 12.79
C THR A 568 -15.16 -2.81 14.25
N ALA A 569 -16.07 -2.60 15.20
CA ALA A 569 -15.85 -2.95 16.60
C ALA A 569 -15.64 -4.46 16.78
N LYS A 570 -16.47 -5.30 16.15
CA LYS A 570 -16.29 -6.77 16.18
C LYS A 570 -14.96 -7.21 15.57
N ALA A 571 -14.56 -6.62 14.45
CA ALA A 571 -13.26 -6.91 13.84
C ALA A 571 -12.08 -6.53 14.74
N LEU A 572 -12.18 -5.38 15.42
CA LEU A 572 -11.18 -4.93 16.40
C LEU A 572 -11.10 -5.89 17.60
N ASP A 573 -12.23 -6.24 18.19
CA ASP A 573 -12.31 -7.17 19.33
C ASP A 573 -11.68 -8.52 19.01
N MET A 574 -12.05 -9.12 17.87
CA MET A 574 -11.46 -10.38 17.40
C MET A 574 -9.96 -10.23 17.11
N SER A 575 -9.54 -9.12 16.49
CA SER A 575 -8.11 -8.87 16.21
C SER A 575 -7.28 -8.82 17.51
N LEU A 576 -7.81 -8.21 18.57
CA LEU A 576 -7.15 -8.16 19.88
C LEU A 576 -7.14 -9.53 20.56
N ARG A 577 -8.28 -10.23 20.58
CA ARG A 577 -8.43 -11.56 21.21
C ARG A 577 -7.47 -12.61 20.65
N TYR A 578 -7.25 -12.59 19.33
CA TYR A 578 -6.35 -13.54 18.64
C TYR A 578 -4.95 -12.97 18.37
N SER A 579 -4.67 -11.76 18.86
CA SER A 579 -3.41 -11.03 18.67
C SER A 579 -3.01 -10.88 17.21
N PHE A 580 -3.97 -10.66 16.31
CA PHE A 580 -3.69 -10.37 14.91
C PHE A 580 -3.40 -8.88 14.71
N VAL A 581 -2.30 -8.57 14.03
CA VAL A 581 -2.03 -7.22 13.51
C VAL A 581 -2.82 -7.03 12.22
N THR A 582 -3.86 -6.20 12.30
CA THR A 582 -4.81 -5.93 11.21
C THR A 582 -4.86 -4.42 10.94
N PRO A 583 -5.63 -3.92 9.95
CA PRO A 583 -5.74 -2.47 9.73
C PRO A 583 -6.34 -1.70 10.93
N LEU A 584 -6.82 -2.39 11.96
CA LEU A 584 -7.42 -1.83 13.18
C LEU A 584 -6.52 -1.94 14.43
N THR A 585 -5.48 -2.76 14.37
CA THR A 585 -4.58 -3.05 15.48
C THR A 585 -3.13 -2.82 15.08
N SER A 586 -2.28 -2.63 16.08
CA SER A 586 -0.84 -2.44 15.93
C SER A 586 -0.13 -3.19 17.04
N MET A 587 1.01 -3.79 16.75
CA MET A 587 1.85 -4.41 17.78
C MET A 587 2.80 -3.39 18.35
N VAL A 588 3.01 -3.39 19.66
CA VAL A 588 3.94 -2.50 20.36
C VAL A 588 4.91 -3.34 21.19
N VAL A 589 6.22 -3.21 20.97
CA VAL A 589 7.25 -3.86 21.80
C VAL A 589 7.89 -2.82 22.70
N THR A 590 7.79 -2.95 24.02
CA THR A 590 8.46 -2.05 24.97
C THR A 590 9.62 -2.74 25.67
N LYS A 591 10.82 -2.15 25.60
CA LYS A 591 11.91 -2.45 26.51
C LYS A 591 11.72 -1.63 27.81
N PRO A 592 11.74 -2.23 29.02
CA PRO A 592 11.70 -1.50 30.28
C PRO A 592 12.92 -0.60 30.43
N GLU A 593 12.76 0.52 31.13
CA GLU A 593 13.87 1.42 31.48
C GLU A 593 14.85 0.68 32.42
N THR A 594 16.01 0.31 31.89
CA THR A 594 17.21 -0.04 32.69
C THR A 594 18.13 1.17 32.75
N GLU A 595 18.91 1.31 33.84
CA GLU A 595 19.70 2.49 34.22
C GLU A 595 20.72 3.00 33.17
N ASP A 596 20.95 2.27 32.08
CA ASP A 596 21.78 2.68 30.93
C ASP A 596 20.95 2.94 29.65
N GLY A 597 20.34 4.14 29.56
CA GLY A 597 19.92 4.78 28.30
C GLY A 597 18.47 4.56 27.82
N PRO A 598 17.86 5.55 27.13
CA PRO A 598 16.44 5.50 26.74
C PRO A 598 16.25 4.68 25.45
N SER A 599 15.46 3.60 25.52
CA SER A 599 15.00 2.83 24.35
C SER A 599 13.47 2.75 24.35
N GLY A 600 12.85 2.76 23.17
CA GLY A 600 11.43 3.09 23.02
C GLY A 600 10.56 1.94 22.58
N PRO A 601 9.22 2.12 22.58
CA PRO A 601 8.28 1.20 22.01
C PRO A 601 8.45 1.12 20.49
N LEU A 602 8.60 -0.09 19.98
CA LEU A 602 8.61 -0.39 18.54
C LEU A 602 7.18 -0.66 18.06
N ILE A 603 6.76 -0.18 16.87
CA ILE A 603 5.40 -0.42 16.34
C ILE A 603 5.37 -1.24 15.05
N ALA A 604 4.44 -2.19 14.98
CA ALA A 604 4.09 -2.88 13.75
C ALA A 604 2.62 -2.66 13.36
N ASP A 605 2.39 -2.20 12.12
CA ASP A 605 1.07 -1.86 11.56
C ASP A 605 0.76 -2.70 10.31
N LYS A 606 -0.50 -3.10 10.09
CA LYS A 606 -0.93 -3.57 8.76
C LYS A 606 -1.26 -2.38 7.85
N LEU A 607 -0.77 -2.42 6.61
CA LEU A 607 -0.95 -1.34 5.65
C LEU A 607 -2.20 -1.52 4.80
N THR A 608 -2.82 -0.40 4.45
CA THR A 608 -3.89 -0.35 3.45
C THR A 608 -3.32 0.16 2.14
N GLU A 609 -3.65 -0.46 1.00
CA GLU A 609 -3.26 0.09 -0.31
C GLU A 609 -3.73 1.55 -0.45
N GLY A 610 -2.81 2.41 -0.91
CA GLY A 610 -2.81 3.85 -0.70
C GLY A 610 -4.15 4.58 -0.90
N LYS A 611 -4.59 5.27 0.15
CA LYS A 611 -5.35 6.51 0.01
C LYS A 611 -4.38 7.58 -0.46
N GLY A 612 -4.48 8.01 -1.72
CA GLY A 612 -4.03 9.35 -2.08
C GLY A 612 -4.72 10.36 -1.16
N ASN A 613 -4.00 11.40 -0.73
CA ASN A 613 -4.48 12.44 0.18
C ASN A 613 -5.79 13.07 -0.31
N ALA A 614 -6.90 12.51 0.18
CA ALA A 614 -8.25 13.02 0.01
C ALA A 614 -9.11 12.60 1.22
N ALA A 615 -8.59 12.84 2.43
CA ALA A 615 -9.44 12.90 3.61
C ALA A 615 -9.91 14.35 3.77
N LYS A 616 -11.07 14.65 3.18
CA LYS A 616 -11.90 15.78 3.58
C LYS A 616 -12.18 15.64 5.09
N SER A 617 -11.63 16.53 5.90
CA SER A 617 -12.02 16.68 7.29
C SER A 617 -13.36 17.41 7.36
N LEU A 618 -14.45 16.65 7.30
CA LEU A 618 -15.73 17.04 7.87
C LEU A 618 -15.81 16.37 9.24
N LEU A 619 -15.43 17.08 10.30
CA LEU A 619 -15.86 16.78 11.67
C LEU A 619 -15.72 18.07 12.49
N SER A 620 -16.89 18.58 12.87
CA SER A 620 -17.07 19.66 13.82
C SER A 620 -16.58 19.24 15.21
N VAL A 621 -15.51 19.88 15.70
CA VAL A 621 -15.13 19.85 17.11
C VAL A 621 -14.96 21.30 17.57
N LYS A 622 -15.68 21.68 18.62
CA LYS A 622 -15.48 22.93 19.36
C LYS A 622 -14.08 22.88 20.00
N LEU A 623 -13.11 23.58 19.43
CA LEU A 623 -11.86 23.93 20.12
C LEU A 623 -11.96 25.36 20.66
N THR A 624 -11.69 25.51 21.95
CA THR A 624 -11.31 26.77 22.60
C THR A 624 -10.04 27.31 21.92
N ARG A 625 -10.09 28.56 21.47
CA ARG A 625 -9.05 29.26 20.69
C ARG A 625 -7.97 29.83 21.60
N THR A 626 -6.71 29.59 21.26
CA THR A 626 -5.63 30.57 21.43
C THR A 626 -5.14 31.00 20.03
N ILE A 627 -5.13 32.32 19.80
CA ILE A 627 -4.86 32.97 18.51
C ILE A 627 -3.49 33.63 18.63
N THR A 628 -2.50 33.15 17.89
CA THR A 628 -1.34 33.97 17.49
C THR A 628 -1.63 34.61 16.13
N ASP A 629 -1.33 35.90 16.01
CA ASP A 629 -1.82 36.80 14.96
C ASP A 629 -1.04 36.61 13.63
N GLY A 630 -1.63 35.88 12.68
CA GLY A 630 -1.23 35.86 11.26
C GLY A 630 -0.35 34.67 10.83
N ASP A 631 -0.73 34.02 9.71
CA ASP A 631 0.02 32.93 9.07
C ASP A 631 1.43 33.42 8.63
N PRO A 632 2.48 32.60 8.76
CA PRO A 632 3.86 33.01 8.51
C PRO A 632 4.12 33.35 7.04
N HIS A 633 5.06 34.26 6.78
CA HIS A 633 5.44 34.70 5.43
C HIS A 633 6.07 33.59 4.58
N PHE A 634 6.73 32.62 5.20
CA PHE A 634 7.13 31.35 4.59
C PHE A 634 7.41 30.30 5.66
N MET A 635 7.19 29.05 5.27
CA MET A 635 7.46 27.86 6.06
C MET A 635 8.55 27.08 5.33
N ILE A 636 9.66 26.81 6.02
CA ILE A 636 10.75 25.98 5.49
C ILE A 636 10.66 24.63 6.18
N GLU A 637 10.27 23.60 5.44
CA GLU A 637 10.34 22.22 5.91
C GLU A 637 11.81 21.79 6.00
N LEU A 638 12.16 21.16 7.12
CA LEU A 638 13.48 20.59 7.39
C LEU A 638 13.35 19.06 7.32
N PRO A 639 13.54 18.46 6.13
CA PRO A 639 13.14 17.07 5.88
C PRO A 639 13.92 16.06 6.71
N GLU A 640 15.13 16.43 7.14
CA GLU A 640 15.99 15.60 7.98
C GLU A 640 15.52 15.54 9.45
N ARG A 641 14.61 16.42 9.88
CA ARG A 641 14.18 16.54 11.29
C ARG A 641 12.66 16.60 11.49
N ASP A 642 11.87 16.50 10.42
CA ASP A 642 10.39 16.55 10.43
C ASP A 642 9.83 17.77 11.20
N ASP A 643 10.52 18.91 11.08
CA ASP A 643 10.16 20.20 11.70
C ASP A 643 10.08 21.30 10.62
N ALA A 644 9.45 22.42 10.93
CA ALA A 644 9.32 23.55 10.03
C ALA A 644 9.64 24.89 10.70
N LEU A 645 10.47 25.69 10.03
CA LEU A 645 10.77 27.04 10.45
C LEU A 645 9.75 28.02 9.86
N CYS A 646 9.01 28.70 10.73
CA CYS A 646 8.03 29.73 10.37
C CYS A 646 8.66 31.13 10.55
N PHE A 647 8.71 31.93 9.49
CA PHE A 647 9.30 33.28 9.56
C PHE A 647 8.26 34.35 9.25
N ASN A 648 8.33 35.46 9.97
CA ASN A 648 7.66 36.70 9.58
C ASN A 648 8.70 37.74 9.17
N ILE A 649 8.52 38.34 8.00
CA ILE A 649 9.34 39.48 7.60
C ILE A 649 8.59 40.76 7.95
N ASN A 650 9.22 41.59 8.77
CA ASN A 650 8.73 42.92 9.16
C ASN A 650 9.62 44.00 8.52
N ASP A 651 9.75 43.96 7.20
CA ASP A 651 10.52 44.95 6.44
C ASP A 651 9.60 46.05 5.90
N LYS A 652 10.16 47.17 5.45
CA LYS A 652 9.35 48.31 4.97
C LYS A 652 8.57 47.91 3.71
N PRO A 653 7.29 48.30 3.59
CA PRO A 653 6.55 48.15 2.34
C PRO A 653 7.33 48.75 1.17
N GLY A 654 7.50 47.98 0.10
CA GLY A 654 8.32 48.32 -1.07
C GLY A 654 9.64 47.55 -1.14
N THR A 655 10.15 46.98 -0.03
CA THR A 655 11.38 46.18 -0.03
C THR A 655 11.26 44.96 -0.95
N ILE A 656 12.29 44.73 -1.78
CA ILE A 656 12.41 43.56 -2.66
C ILE A 656 13.46 42.63 -2.07
N LEU A 657 13.07 41.39 -1.83
CA LEU A 657 13.92 40.36 -1.24
C LEU A 657 14.30 39.33 -2.28
N ASN A 658 15.56 38.93 -2.26
CA ASN A 658 16.02 37.76 -3.01
C ASN A 658 15.72 36.49 -2.20
N LEU A 659 14.71 35.74 -2.62
CA LEU A 659 14.20 34.58 -1.90
C LEU A 659 15.03 33.33 -2.22
N VAL A 660 15.29 33.09 -3.52
CA VAL A 660 16.08 31.96 -4.01
C VAL A 660 16.96 32.43 -5.15
N ARG A 661 18.25 32.11 -5.12
CA ARG A 661 19.18 32.33 -6.22
C ARG A 661 20.09 31.13 -6.34
N ASP A 662 19.97 30.39 -7.42
CA ASP A 662 20.83 29.24 -7.71
C ASP A 662 21.61 29.51 -9.01
N PRO A 663 22.91 29.82 -8.92
CA PRO A 663 23.74 30.07 -10.10
C PRO A 663 23.83 28.86 -11.04
N LYS A 664 23.76 27.63 -10.51
CA LYS A 664 23.98 26.41 -11.30
C LYS A 664 22.73 26.02 -12.09
N SER A 665 21.55 26.07 -11.49
CA SER A 665 20.30 25.87 -12.24
C SER A 665 19.94 27.10 -13.07
N GLY A 666 20.25 28.31 -12.58
CA GLY A 666 19.91 29.58 -13.23
C GLY A 666 18.61 30.21 -12.69
N PHE A 667 18.00 29.65 -11.65
CA PHE A 667 16.81 30.20 -11.02
C PHE A 667 17.10 31.41 -10.13
N VAL A 668 16.28 32.45 -10.26
CA VAL A 668 16.25 33.62 -9.39
C VAL A 668 14.80 33.95 -9.05
N VAL A 669 14.46 33.97 -7.76
CA VAL A 669 13.14 34.32 -7.25
C VAL A 669 13.25 35.54 -6.33
N ASN A 670 12.50 36.58 -6.64
CA ASN A 670 12.42 37.80 -5.84
C ASN A 670 10.98 38.06 -5.38
N GLY A 671 10.80 38.54 -4.15
CA GLY A 671 9.49 38.92 -3.61
C GLY A 671 9.46 40.36 -3.14
N GLN A 672 8.43 41.11 -3.51
CA GLN A 672 8.23 42.49 -3.05
C GLN A 672 7.20 42.53 -1.92
N ILE A 673 7.55 43.23 -0.84
CA ILE A 673 6.75 43.37 0.37
C ILE A 673 5.75 44.53 0.24
N ILE A 674 4.53 44.34 0.74
CA ILE A 674 3.47 45.34 0.88
C ILE A 674 2.99 45.42 2.34
N GLY A 675 2.48 46.58 2.76
CA GLY A 675 1.94 46.77 4.12
C GLY A 675 0.43 46.52 4.21
N LYS A 676 -0.04 46.15 5.40
CA LYS A 676 -1.48 46.05 5.71
C LYS A 676 -2.19 47.40 5.54
N LYS A 677 -3.35 47.41 4.88
CA LYS A 677 -4.14 48.63 4.54
C LYS A 677 -4.58 49.53 5.71
N LYS A 678 -4.54 49.08 6.97
CA LYS A 678 -4.84 49.91 8.17
C LYS A 678 -3.73 49.74 9.21
N VAL A 679 -3.15 50.85 9.63
CA VAL A 679 -2.14 50.93 10.70
C VAL A 679 -2.84 50.73 12.05
N VAL A 680 -2.36 49.78 12.85
CA VAL A 680 -2.78 49.56 14.24
C VAL A 680 -2.04 50.58 15.12
N PRO A 681 -2.67 51.18 16.15
CA PRO A 681 -2.05 52.22 16.99
C PRO A 681 -0.81 51.77 17.78
N ASP A 682 -0.46 50.48 17.75
CA ASP A 682 0.64 49.86 18.49
C ASP A 682 1.99 49.85 17.73
N GLY A 683 2.12 50.62 16.65
CA GLY A 683 3.39 50.83 15.92
C GLY A 683 3.92 49.64 15.10
N LYS A 684 3.38 48.42 15.26
CA LYS A 684 3.76 47.25 14.45
C LYS A 684 3.01 47.22 13.11
N ILE A 685 3.74 47.35 12.01
CA ILE A 685 3.20 47.22 10.64
C ILE A 685 3.35 45.77 10.20
N ASN A 686 2.24 45.02 10.13
CA ASN A 686 2.27 43.70 9.49
C ASN A 686 2.43 43.89 7.98
N THR A 687 3.44 43.26 7.40
CA THR A 687 3.68 43.24 5.96
C THR A 687 3.32 41.89 5.34
N TYR A 688 3.28 41.80 4.00
CA TYR A 688 2.97 40.58 3.21
C TYR A 688 3.64 40.63 1.82
N PHE A 689 3.74 39.52 1.08
CA PHE A 689 4.19 39.56 -0.32
C PHE A 689 3.10 40.07 -1.26
N GLY A 690 3.41 41.16 -1.96
CA GLY A 690 2.54 41.79 -2.95
C GLY A 690 2.79 41.33 -4.38
N ARG A 691 4.05 41.00 -4.67
CA ARG A 691 4.54 40.57 -5.98
C ARG A 691 5.64 39.53 -5.85
N LEU A 692 5.68 38.57 -6.76
CA LEU A 692 6.74 37.57 -6.88
C LEU A 692 7.23 37.52 -8.33
N GLY A 693 8.55 37.62 -8.52
CA GLY A 693 9.22 37.46 -9.80
C GLY A 693 10.06 36.19 -9.81
N ILE A 694 9.81 35.29 -10.76
CA ILE A 694 10.58 34.06 -10.98
C ILE A 694 11.28 34.18 -12.32
N ILE A 695 12.60 34.05 -12.32
CA ILE A 695 13.46 34.20 -13.50
C ILE A 695 14.30 32.94 -13.64
N HIS A 696 14.44 32.44 -14.88
CA HIS A 696 15.41 31.41 -15.21
C HIS A 696 16.42 31.97 -16.21
N GLY A 697 17.57 32.42 -15.71
CA GLY A 697 18.57 33.18 -16.46
C GLY A 697 19.12 32.46 -17.68
N LYS A 698 19.20 31.12 -17.66
CA LYS A 698 19.71 30.32 -18.79
C LYS A 698 18.71 30.09 -19.91
N LEU A 699 17.41 30.20 -19.64
CA LEU A 699 16.35 29.99 -20.63
C LEU A 699 15.66 31.30 -21.03
N GLY A 700 16.09 32.44 -20.47
CA GLY A 700 15.49 33.74 -20.73
C GLY A 700 14.04 33.88 -20.24
N VAL A 701 13.56 32.98 -19.37
CA VAL A 701 12.17 32.96 -18.91
C VAL A 701 12.00 33.90 -17.72
N ARG A 702 10.98 34.74 -17.75
CA ARG A 702 10.59 35.65 -16.66
C ARG A 702 9.09 35.58 -16.43
N LEU A 703 8.71 35.26 -15.21
CA LEU A 703 7.34 35.20 -14.73
C LEU A 703 7.16 36.21 -13.59
N GLU A 704 6.10 37.02 -13.65
CA GLU A 704 5.73 37.96 -12.60
C GLU A 704 4.30 37.70 -12.14
N VAL A 705 4.12 37.57 -10.83
CA VAL A 705 2.83 37.33 -10.16
C VAL A 705 2.52 38.51 -9.24
N THR A 706 1.35 39.13 -9.40
CA THR A 706 0.89 40.29 -8.60
C THR A 706 -0.56 40.07 -8.16
N ILE A 707 -0.92 40.55 -6.96
CA ILE A 707 -2.26 40.34 -6.35
C ILE A 707 -3.44 40.85 -7.21
N GLY A 708 -3.21 41.80 -8.13
CA GLY A 708 -4.25 42.51 -8.88
C GLY A 708 -4.42 42.18 -10.37
N HIS A 709 -3.55 41.39 -11.00
CA HIS A 709 -3.63 41.10 -12.44
C HIS A 709 -3.62 39.59 -12.75
N ASN A 710 -4.37 39.17 -13.77
CA ASN A 710 -4.31 37.80 -14.30
C ASN A 710 -2.88 37.48 -14.81
N PHE A 711 -2.46 36.24 -14.57
CA PHE A 711 -1.15 35.70 -14.93
C PHE A 711 -0.81 35.98 -16.40
N ARG A 712 0.22 36.80 -16.67
CA ARG A 712 0.77 37.00 -18.02
C ARG A 712 2.04 36.17 -18.16
N SER A 713 2.01 35.18 -19.05
CA SER A 713 3.16 34.37 -19.43
C SER A 713 3.80 34.91 -20.71
N LEU A 714 5.13 35.07 -20.71
CA LEU A 714 5.94 35.17 -21.92
C LEU A 714 6.78 33.88 -22.04
N SER A 715 6.19 32.88 -22.72
CA SER A 715 6.82 31.70 -23.34
C SER A 715 7.32 30.50 -22.47
N SER A 716 7.24 29.31 -23.09
CA SER A 716 7.80 27.96 -22.81
C SER A 716 7.73 27.30 -21.42
N MET A 717 6.90 27.78 -20.49
CA MET A 717 6.57 27.06 -19.23
C MET A 717 5.19 26.39 -19.28
N ASP A 718 5.09 25.15 -18.76
CA ASP A 718 3.82 24.51 -18.43
C ASP A 718 3.27 25.14 -17.14
N LEU A 719 2.30 26.03 -17.29
CA LEU A 719 1.59 26.67 -16.18
C LEU A 719 0.27 25.94 -15.98
N SER A 720 0.14 25.22 -14.87
CA SER A 720 -1.14 24.63 -14.49
C SER A 720 -1.83 25.54 -13.47
N LEU A 721 -3.05 25.96 -13.79
CA LEU A 721 -3.89 26.74 -12.89
C LEU A 721 -4.95 25.80 -12.31
N THR A 722 -4.87 25.52 -11.01
CA THR A 722 -5.88 24.67 -10.35
C THR A 722 -7.07 25.51 -9.87
N LYS A 723 -8.22 24.86 -9.64
CA LYS A 723 -9.52 25.50 -9.32
C LYS A 723 -9.52 26.42 -8.07
N ASN A 724 -8.42 26.50 -7.30
CA ASN A 724 -8.32 27.22 -6.02
C ASN A 724 -7.28 28.37 -6.00
N CYS A 725 -6.95 28.99 -7.14
CA CYS A 725 -6.01 30.13 -7.22
C CYS A 725 -4.55 29.82 -6.79
N SER A 726 -4.10 28.57 -6.90
CA SER A 726 -2.66 28.23 -6.84
C SER A 726 -2.05 28.13 -8.24
N LEU A 727 -0.85 28.68 -8.39
CA LEU A 727 -0.03 28.60 -9.60
C LEU A 727 1.17 27.70 -9.31
N THR A 728 1.19 26.52 -9.93
CA THR A 728 2.36 25.65 -9.92
C THR A 728 3.22 25.95 -11.14
N VAL A 729 4.43 26.41 -10.92
CA VAL A 729 5.43 26.67 -11.96
C VAL A 729 6.33 25.44 -12.03
N THR A 730 6.18 24.65 -13.09
CA THR A 730 7.01 23.46 -13.34
C THR A 730 7.81 23.68 -14.61
N LEU A 731 9.13 23.61 -14.48
CA LEU A 731 10.03 23.60 -15.62
C LEU A 731 10.55 22.17 -15.81
N ARG A 732 10.40 21.61 -17.03
CA ARG A 732 10.67 20.20 -17.39
C ARG A 732 11.71 19.51 -16.49
N HIS A 733 11.23 18.66 -15.59
CA HIS A 733 12.00 17.71 -14.78
C HIS A 733 13.09 18.32 -13.86
N SER A 734 12.96 19.59 -13.44
CA SER A 734 14.01 20.23 -12.63
C SER A 734 13.53 20.78 -11.27
N VAL A 735 12.64 21.78 -11.18
CA VAL A 735 12.22 22.33 -9.86
C VAL A 735 10.76 22.79 -9.90
N LYS A 736 9.99 22.54 -8.83
CA LYS A 736 8.60 22.99 -8.68
C LYS A 736 8.45 24.08 -7.62
N PHE A 737 7.85 25.20 -8.02
CA PHE A 737 7.44 26.29 -7.14
C PHE A 737 5.93 26.43 -7.15
N GLU A 738 5.32 26.56 -5.98
CA GLU A 738 3.89 26.85 -5.85
C GLU A 738 3.69 28.26 -5.29
N VAL A 739 2.91 29.07 -5.99
CA VAL A 739 2.47 30.39 -5.55
C VAL A 739 0.99 30.33 -5.26
N ILE A 740 0.58 30.56 -4.01
CA ILE A 740 -0.82 30.51 -3.60
C ILE A 740 -1.30 31.94 -3.35
N ARG A 741 -2.42 32.33 -3.97
CA ARG A 741 -3.11 33.57 -3.61
C ARG A 741 -4.06 33.30 -2.45
N HIS A 742 -3.75 33.86 -1.29
CA HIS A 742 -4.62 33.76 -0.12
C HIS A 742 -5.74 34.79 -0.23
N THR A 743 -6.97 34.32 -0.50
CA THR A 743 -8.19 35.15 -0.60
C THR A 743 -9.27 34.68 0.37
N LYS A 744 -10.03 35.62 0.93
CA LYS A 744 -11.13 35.46 1.90
C LYS A 744 -11.90 34.11 1.87
N VAL A 745 -11.66 33.27 2.89
CA VAL A 745 -12.63 32.23 3.34
C VAL A 745 -13.26 32.57 4.71
N TRP A 746 -12.76 33.55 5.47
CA TRP A 746 -13.31 33.90 6.79
C TRP A 746 -14.26 35.11 6.75
N LYS A 747 -15.57 34.83 6.75
CA LYS A 747 -16.69 35.81 6.68
C LYS A 747 -16.86 36.77 7.90
N ARG A 748 -15.84 37.06 8.72
CA ARG A 748 -16.03 37.88 9.94
C ARG A 748 -15.00 38.98 10.29
N ARG A 749 -14.00 39.30 9.47
CA ARG A 749 -13.15 40.50 9.71
C ARG A 749 -12.96 41.32 8.43
N ARG A 750 -13.29 42.62 8.47
CA ARG A 750 -13.20 43.54 7.31
C ARG A 750 -11.78 44.09 7.05
N ASP A 751 -10.80 43.70 7.87
CA ASP A 751 -9.47 44.35 7.94
C ASP A 751 -8.30 43.52 7.37
N HIS A 752 -8.56 42.39 6.69
CA HIS A 752 -7.52 41.56 6.06
C HIS A 752 -7.45 41.77 4.54
N GLN A 753 -6.23 41.92 4.03
CA GLN A 753 -5.91 42.16 2.62
C GLN A 753 -5.39 40.86 1.98
N ASP A 754 -5.73 40.59 0.72
CA ASP A 754 -5.22 39.45 -0.03
C ASP A 754 -3.68 39.53 -0.14
N TYR A 755 -3.00 38.39 -0.09
CA TYR A 755 -1.55 38.30 -0.20
C TYR A 755 -1.09 37.04 -0.94
N LEU A 756 0.19 36.97 -1.30
CA LEU A 756 0.80 35.82 -1.96
C LEU A 756 1.60 34.99 -0.95
N GLY A 757 1.40 33.67 -0.96
CA GLY A 757 2.29 32.68 -0.35
C GLY A 757 3.19 32.05 -1.40
N PHE A 758 4.44 31.74 -1.05
CA PHE A 758 5.41 31.07 -1.92
C PHE A 758 5.94 29.81 -1.23
N TYR A 759 5.84 28.66 -1.92
CA TYR A 759 6.21 27.35 -1.41
C TYR A 759 7.12 26.61 -2.40
N THR A 760 8.11 25.90 -1.87
CA THR A 760 9.01 25.06 -2.65
C THR A 760 8.66 23.59 -2.42
N LEU A 761 8.26 22.88 -3.47
CA LEU A 761 7.78 21.49 -3.36
C LEU A 761 8.88 20.46 -3.61
N ASP A 762 9.87 20.78 -4.45
CA ASP A 762 10.98 19.89 -4.81
C ASP A 762 12.34 20.58 -4.60
N SER A 763 12.57 21.11 -3.38
CA SER A 763 13.77 21.90 -3.03
C SER A 763 15.09 21.14 -3.21
N HIS A 764 15.07 19.81 -3.07
CA HIS A 764 16.21 18.90 -3.23
C HIS A 764 16.82 18.90 -4.65
N HIS A 765 16.12 19.41 -5.66
CA HIS A 765 16.64 19.54 -7.02
C HIS A 765 17.39 20.86 -7.28
N LEU A 766 17.35 21.82 -6.35
CA LEU A 766 18.20 23.01 -6.40
C LEU A 766 19.64 22.63 -6.05
N SER A 767 20.63 23.29 -6.67
CA SER A 767 22.03 22.90 -6.46
C SER A 767 22.51 23.24 -5.04
N ALA A 768 23.56 22.57 -4.57
CA ALA A 768 24.22 22.89 -3.30
C ALA A 768 24.77 24.34 -3.21
N TRP A 769 24.79 25.08 -4.33
CA TRP A 769 25.22 26.49 -4.41
C TRP A 769 24.04 27.48 -4.34
N VAL A 770 22.83 26.97 -4.10
CA VAL A 770 21.64 27.81 -3.92
C VAL A 770 21.79 28.68 -2.68
N HIS A 771 21.52 29.96 -2.83
CA HIS A 771 21.56 30.97 -1.78
C HIS A 771 20.35 31.90 -1.92
N GLY A 772 20.34 33.03 -1.22
CA GLY A 772 19.14 33.85 -1.02
C GLY A 772 18.49 33.54 0.32
N LEU A 773 17.44 34.29 0.66
CA LEU A 773 16.84 34.26 2.00
C LEU A 773 16.38 32.85 2.41
N LEU A 774 15.75 32.11 1.49
CA LEU A 774 15.26 30.74 1.69
C LEU A 774 16.28 29.70 1.20
N GLY A 775 16.93 29.98 0.07
CA GLY A 775 17.85 29.04 -0.58
C GLY A 775 18.96 28.52 0.34
N GLN A 776 19.45 29.37 1.25
CA GLN A 776 20.50 29.01 2.20
C GLN A 776 20.14 27.93 3.23
N PHE A 777 18.86 27.51 3.27
CA PHE A 777 18.34 26.48 4.19
C PHE A 777 18.02 25.15 3.50
N TYR A 778 18.13 25.06 2.17
CA TYR A 778 17.70 23.86 1.43
C TYR A 778 18.69 22.70 1.42
N HIS A 779 19.93 22.92 1.90
CA HIS A 779 20.94 21.87 2.04
C HIS A 779 21.61 22.02 3.41
N GLY A 780 21.15 21.23 4.38
CA GLY A 780 21.77 21.02 5.69
C GLY A 780 22.20 22.29 6.44
N VAL A 781 21.29 22.89 7.21
CA VAL A 781 21.67 23.94 8.17
C VAL A 781 21.70 23.34 9.57
N GLU A 782 22.91 23.24 10.13
CA GLU A 782 23.08 22.92 11.54
C GLU A 782 22.64 24.11 12.40
N PHE A 783 21.64 23.88 13.24
CA PHE A 783 21.25 24.78 14.30
C PHE A 783 20.93 24.01 15.59
N GLU A 784 21.13 24.68 16.71
CA GLU A 784 20.90 24.17 18.05
C GLU A 784 19.93 25.11 18.78
N VAL A 785 18.90 24.58 19.44
CA VAL A 785 17.95 25.38 20.22
C VAL A 785 18.12 25.04 21.69
N THR A 786 18.46 26.03 22.51
CA THR A 786 18.70 25.88 23.94
C THR A 786 17.97 26.96 24.73
N ASP A 787 18.03 26.91 26.06
CA ASP A 787 17.56 27.98 26.95
C ASP A 787 16.05 28.28 26.82
N LEU A 788 15.23 27.24 27.01
CA LEU A 788 13.77 27.32 26.99
C LEU A 788 13.24 28.13 28.18
N ARG A 789 12.44 29.17 27.92
CA ARG A 789 11.90 30.10 28.92
C ARG A 789 10.39 30.30 28.72
N PRO A 790 9.62 30.56 29.79
CA PRO A 790 8.21 30.93 29.65
C PRO A 790 8.07 32.25 28.88
N GLY A 791 7.29 32.24 27.80
CA GLY A 791 7.00 33.44 27.02
C GLY A 791 5.92 34.32 27.68
N PRO A 792 5.67 35.53 27.15
CA PRO A 792 4.73 36.51 27.73
C PRO A 792 3.24 36.08 27.69
N HIS A 793 2.91 34.97 27.03
CA HIS A 793 1.59 34.33 27.05
C HIS A 793 1.73 32.90 27.62
N LEU A 794 0.77 32.48 28.46
CA LEU A 794 0.81 31.24 29.26
C LEU A 794 1.00 29.92 28.48
N GLU A 795 0.99 29.96 27.15
CA GLU A 795 1.11 28.79 26.26
C GLU A 795 2.31 28.86 25.29
N ASN A 796 3.11 29.93 25.31
CA ASN A 796 4.26 30.08 24.42
C ASN A 796 5.57 29.80 25.18
N VAL A 797 6.49 29.05 24.57
CA VAL A 797 7.82 28.79 25.12
C VAL A 797 8.85 29.49 24.25
N ASP A 798 9.52 30.50 24.80
CA ASP A 798 10.65 31.16 24.15
C ASP A 798 11.91 30.27 24.29
N ALA A 799 12.84 30.38 23.36
CA ALA A 799 14.08 29.62 23.30
C ALA A 799 15.15 30.43 22.58
N THR A 800 16.39 29.98 22.66
CA THR A 800 17.53 30.58 21.97
C THR A 800 18.06 29.62 20.92
N MET A 801 18.05 30.02 19.65
CA MET A 801 18.54 29.24 18.52
C MET A 801 19.92 29.73 18.07
N TYR A 802 20.90 28.83 18.08
CA TYR A 802 22.21 29.02 17.49
C TYR A 802 22.20 28.48 16.07
N VAL A 803 22.45 29.34 15.07
CA VAL A 803 22.51 28.94 13.66
C VAL A 803 23.64 29.67 12.96
N LYS A 804 24.52 28.94 12.26
CA LYS A 804 25.65 29.51 11.50
C LYS A 804 26.46 30.58 12.27
N GLY A 805 26.72 30.34 13.56
CA GLY A 805 27.49 31.24 14.43
C GLY A 805 26.74 32.46 14.97
N GLN A 806 25.41 32.53 14.80
CA GLN A 806 24.55 33.58 15.36
C GLN A 806 23.56 33.03 16.37
N THR A 807 23.18 33.87 17.34
CA THR A 807 22.27 33.54 18.43
C THR A 807 20.97 34.31 18.27
N LEU A 808 19.84 33.60 18.17
CA LEU A 808 18.53 34.15 17.85
C LEU A 808 17.52 33.81 18.94
N ASN A 809 16.64 34.74 19.29
CA ASN A 809 15.53 34.46 20.19
C ASN A 809 14.33 33.97 19.36
N VAL A 810 13.82 32.78 19.70
CA VAL A 810 12.78 32.07 18.96
C VAL A 810 11.66 31.67 19.91
N THR A 811 10.43 31.52 19.43
CA THR A 811 9.25 31.19 20.23
C THR A 811 8.56 29.97 19.61
N ARG A 812 8.26 28.96 20.41
CA ARG A 812 7.56 27.75 19.95
C ARG A 812 6.06 28.03 19.87
N CYS A 813 5.48 27.93 18.67
CA CYS A 813 4.08 28.25 18.33
C CYS A 813 3.51 27.22 17.36
N THR A 814 2.21 26.91 17.42
CA THR A 814 1.51 26.14 16.36
C THR A 814 1.22 27.03 15.13
N CYS A 815 1.83 26.75 13.98
CA CYS A 815 1.48 27.36 12.69
C CYS A 815 0.18 26.69 12.16
N LEU A 816 -0.76 27.49 11.66
CA LEU A 816 -2.08 27.04 11.16
C LEU A 816 -2.03 26.61 9.68
#